data_AF-A0A1E1WU26-F1
#
_entry.id   AF-A0A1E1WU26-F1
#
_cell.length_a   1.000
_cell.length_b   1.000
_cell.length_c   1.000
_cell.angle_alpha   90.00
_cell.angle_beta   90.00
_cell.angle_gamma   90.00
#
_symmetry.space_group_name_H-M   'P 1'
#
loop_
_entity.id
_entity.type
_entity.pdbx_description
1 polymer ?
#
loop_
_entity_poly.entity_id
_entity_poly.type
_entity_poly.pdbx_seq_one_letter_code
_entity_poly.pdbx_strand_id
1 'polypeptide(L)'
;MSYSKESNNNQSSQEADVNVTEILISSKRNLEIQVYDLQTKFTQLENEYTLAINNNKYYKQQISQLENELKSIQSKYLLITEKVTSKEKIITELNTIKSSICDENNNLQEQLEFTKTMLTSKESENASLHNQVCNLQHELDATQLQLQQLTNGSIAQVTQQAMQQEARANTEALLQKIANLEQQLIKLQKEREQNISHYEHYVGELNEQLKSTVTKNHELSVEVQNLSLREHNLIEQISDMEIRLQHMRQHAPCEVQPDKDNSNEIIELQDKYDTLQAHFEDLSKSHEELQKKYTEIEIKLKELNEANEPECGHDNISLSKLNADIASDKLAAQRATEQNKKLKTDLQELEEAFVKISTDKLELTEKVAAEKFLNRELTIKLAEIEEKAKDMHTKLLAKDEEMIRLQNSYRELERKINNIPEVVNTDSRRVSDSIRGNDVNHENCSHGHNTCEKVTADDHHFHKVEDNHDSHSHNDADEHKCLIERNENDKGIKIPKEDAMLKLQDRFLKIMEEVADLSDEKHRLEHIILQLQNETDTICEYVALYQQQRSLLKKRDEERSAQIKIFQTECDLLKSQLEELSGIIIRLAQDTELATYFQVEPRQSDLTKVMNLLSKLKNNTLVDPHRISSELKDFYPCSCCSGKLIDV
;
A
#
# COMPACT_ATOMS: atom_id res chain seq x y z
N MET A 1 -58.48 51.79 -90.32
CA MET A 1 -58.85 52.91 -91.21
C MET A 1 -59.94 52.45 -92.15
N SER A 2 -60.87 53.37 -92.42
CA SER A 2 -62.08 53.24 -93.21
C SER A 2 -61.88 52.62 -94.59
N TYR A 3 -62.86 51.84 -95.05
CA TYR A 3 -63.09 51.59 -96.46
C TYR A 3 -64.47 52.14 -96.84
N SER A 4 -64.52 52.94 -97.91
CA SER A 4 -65.41 52.70 -99.06
C SER A 4 -65.39 53.86 -100.06
N LYS A 5 -65.05 53.54 -101.30
CA LYS A 5 -65.71 53.92 -102.58
C LYS A 5 -64.80 53.50 -103.74
N GLU A 6 -65.17 52.45 -104.47
CA GLU A 6 -66.02 52.42 -105.68
C GLU A 6 -65.15 52.28 -106.96
N SER A 7 -65.26 51.08 -107.55
CA SER A 7 -65.30 50.66 -108.97
C SER A 7 -65.27 51.77 -110.03
N ASN A 8 -64.76 51.62 -111.26
CA ASN A 8 -64.52 50.48 -112.16
C ASN A 8 -63.82 51.02 -113.44
N ASN A 9 -62.94 50.26 -114.13
CA ASN A 9 -62.98 50.06 -115.61
C ASN A 9 -61.73 49.33 -116.18
N ASN A 10 -61.82 48.00 -116.25
CA ASN A 10 -61.76 47.18 -117.47
C ASN A 10 -60.72 47.45 -118.58
N GLN A 11 -59.42 47.38 -118.26
CA GLN A 11 -58.40 47.08 -119.29
C GLN A 11 -57.12 46.36 -118.77
N SER A 12 -57.13 45.82 -117.54
CA SER A 12 -55.96 45.22 -116.86
C SER A 12 -56.03 43.71 -116.61
N SER A 13 -57.00 43.00 -117.19
CA SER A 13 -57.39 41.65 -116.76
C SER A 13 -56.42 40.51 -117.07
N GLN A 14 -55.34 40.70 -117.83
CA GLN A 14 -54.32 39.65 -118.04
C GLN A 14 -53.01 39.88 -117.25
N GLU A 15 -52.64 41.12 -116.92
CA GLU A 15 -51.49 41.41 -116.03
C GLU A 15 -51.88 41.33 -114.54
N ALA A 16 -53.15 41.64 -114.20
CA ALA A 16 -53.65 41.50 -112.84
C ALA A 16 -53.78 40.02 -112.41
N ASP A 17 -54.18 39.12 -113.32
CA ASP A 17 -54.29 37.69 -113.03
C ASP A 17 -52.92 37.03 -112.79
N VAL A 18 -51.88 37.44 -113.53
CA VAL A 18 -50.50 36.98 -113.31
C VAL A 18 -49.98 37.43 -111.94
N ASN A 19 -50.24 38.69 -111.57
CA ASN A 19 -49.87 39.24 -110.25
C ASN A 19 -50.62 38.55 -109.09
N VAL A 20 -51.91 38.23 -109.26
CA VAL A 20 -52.70 37.48 -108.26
C VAL A 20 -52.21 36.04 -108.10
N THR A 21 -51.88 35.35 -109.20
CA THR A 21 -51.29 33.99 -109.11
C THR A 21 -49.92 33.97 -108.44
N GLU A 22 -49.07 34.99 -108.66
CA GLU A 22 -47.74 35.08 -108.05
C GLU A 22 -47.81 35.39 -106.54
N ILE A 23 -48.79 36.22 -106.12
CA ILE A 23 -49.13 36.45 -104.72
C ILE A 23 -49.68 35.17 -104.05
N LEU A 24 -50.50 34.38 -104.76
CA LEU A 24 -51.00 33.09 -104.27
C LEU A 24 -49.89 32.04 -104.15
N ILE A 25 -48.94 32.00 -105.08
CA ILE A 25 -47.79 31.10 -105.02
C ILE A 25 -46.84 31.50 -103.88
N SER A 26 -46.57 32.79 -103.70
CA SER A 26 -45.73 33.28 -102.60
C SER A 26 -46.39 33.10 -101.23
N SER A 27 -47.69 33.35 -101.10
CA SER A 27 -48.46 33.06 -99.88
C SER A 27 -48.53 31.56 -99.59
N LYS A 28 -48.75 30.71 -100.60
CA LYS A 28 -48.68 29.25 -100.47
C LYS A 28 -47.30 28.81 -99.98
N ARG A 29 -46.22 29.31 -100.59
CA ARG A 29 -44.84 28.99 -100.19
C ARG A 29 -44.53 29.48 -98.78
N ASN A 30 -45.02 30.65 -98.39
CA ASN A 30 -44.87 31.19 -97.04
C ASN A 30 -45.64 30.34 -96.01
N LEU A 31 -46.86 29.89 -96.35
CA LEU A 31 -47.62 28.94 -95.53
C LEU A 31 -46.93 27.57 -95.43
N GLU A 32 -46.35 27.06 -96.51
CA GLU A 32 -45.56 25.82 -96.50
C GLU A 32 -44.33 25.94 -95.59
N ILE A 33 -43.64 27.08 -95.60
CA ILE A 33 -42.51 27.36 -94.69
C ILE A 33 -43.00 27.44 -93.23
N GLN A 34 -44.13 28.12 -92.96
CA GLN A 34 -44.70 28.19 -91.62
C GLN A 34 -45.14 26.82 -91.10
N VAL A 35 -45.74 25.99 -91.96
CA VAL A 35 -46.09 24.61 -91.62
C VAL A 35 -44.84 23.81 -91.30
N TYR A 36 -43.80 23.92 -92.13
CA TYR A 36 -42.51 23.25 -91.88
C TYR A 36 -41.86 23.70 -90.56
N ASP A 37 -41.85 25.01 -90.28
CA ASP A 37 -41.33 25.57 -89.01
C ASP A 37 -42.15 25.11 -87.80
N LEU A 38 -43.47 24.99 -87.93
CA LEU A 38 -44.32 24.44 -86.88
C LEU A 38 -44.09 22.94 -86.69
N GLN A 39 -43.85 22.18 -87.75
CA GLN A 39 -43.56 20.75 -87.69
C GLN A 39 -42.20 20.46 -87.04
N THR A 40 -41.19 21.28 -87.34
CA THR A 40 -39.86 21.19 -86.70
C THR A 40 -39.92 21.57 -85.22
N LYS A 41 -40.67 22.63 -84.86
CA LYS A 41 -40.91 22.96 -83.45
C LYS A 41 -41.69 21.88 -82.72
N PHE A 42 -42.70 21.28 -83.35
CA PHE A 42 -43.48 20.19 -82.76
C PHE A 42 -42.60 18.97 -82.48
N THR A 43 -41.77 18.57 -83.44
CA THR A 43 -40.83 17.44 -83.26
C THR A 43 -39.75 17.73 -82.21
N GLN A 44 -39.26 18.97 -82.12
CA GLN A 44 -38.37 19.38 -81.01
C GLN A 44 -39.07 19.28 -79.65
N LEU A 45 -40.30 19.78 -79.53
CA LEU A 45 -41.08 19.71 -78.30
C LEU A 45 -41.41 18.27 -77.90
N GLU A 46 -41.70 17.41 -78.88
CA GLU A 46 -41.94 15.98 -78.68
C GLU A 46 -40.67 15.28 -78.16
N ASN A 47 -39.50 15.60 -78.74
CA ASN A 47 -38.21 15.09 -78.25
C ASN A 47 -37.91 15.55 -76.82
N GLU A 48 -38.10 16.83 -76.50
CA GLU A 48 -37.94 17.35 -75.14
C GLU A 48 -38.90 16.68 -74.15
N TYR A 49 -40.14 16.45 -74.56
CA TYR A 49 -41.14 15.74 -73.76
C TYR A 49 -40.72 14.28 -73.50
N THR A 50 -40.21 13.57 -74.51
CA THR A 50 -39.70 12.20 -74.31
C THR A 50 -38.49 12.14 -73.40
N LEU A 51 -37.55 13.10 -73.50
CA LEU A 51 -36.41 13.23 -72.59
C LEU A 51 -36.86 13.49 -71.15
N ALA A 52 -37.83 14.38 -70.95
CA ALA A 52 -38.41 14.66 -69.64
C ALA A 52 -39.07 13.43 -69.02
N ILE A 53 -39.81 12.63 -69.81
CA ILE A 53 -40.39 11.35 -69.35
C ILE A 53 -39.30 10.36 -68.93
N ASN A 54 -38.25 10.21 -69.75
CA ASN A 54 -37.16 9.28 -69.45
C ASN A 54 -36.40 9.69 -68.20
N ASN A 55 -36.13 10.99 -68.02
CA ASN A 55 -35.55 11.53 -66.79
C ASN A 55 -36.45 11.29 -65.58
N ASN A 56 -37.77 11.50 -65.70
CA ASN A 56 -38.72 11.22 -64.62
C ASN A 56 -38.73 9.74 -64.22
N LYS A 57 -38.67 8.83 -65.19
CA LYS A 57 -38.56 7.37 -64.94
C LYS A 57 -37.25 7.03 -64.21
N TYR A 58 -36.14 7.63 -64.63
CA TYR A 58 -34.84 7.46 -63.97
C TYR A 58 -34.87 7.95 -62.51
N TYR A 59 -35.40 9.15 -62.25
CA TYR A 59 -35.53 9.67 -60.89
C TYR A 59 -36.46 8.80 -60.02
N LYS A 60 -37.55 8.27 -60.57
CA LYS A 60 -38.42 7.33 -59.84
C LYS A 60 -37.69 6.03 -59.47
N GLN A 61 -36.87 5.50 -60.36
CA GLN A 61 -36.05 4.31 -60.06
C GLN A 61 -35.01 4.60 -58.98
N GLN A 62 -34.33 5.74 -59.04
CA GLN A 62 -33.42 6.16 -57.97
C GLN A 62 -34.13 6.32 -56.62
N ILE A 63 -35.30 6.96 -56.59
CA ILE A 63 -36.09 7.12 -55.36
C ILE A 63 -36.43 5.75 -54.78
N SER A 64 -36.88 4.79 -55.60
CA SER A 64 -37.19 3.44 -55.14
C SER A 64 -35.95 2.69 -54.60
N GLN A 65 -34.78 2.89 -55.20
CA GLN A 65 -33.52 2.33 -54.68
C GLN A 65 -33.17 2.93 -53.31
N LEU A 66 -33.24 4.25 -53.17
CA LEU A 66 -32.97 4.94 -51.91
C LEU A 66 -33.97 4.53 -50.81
N GLU A 67 -35.25 4.37 -51.14
CA GLU A 67 -36.26 3.88 -50.19
C GLU A 67 -35.96 2.45 -49.69
N ASN A 68 -35.44 1.58 -50.55
CA ASN A 68 -35.05 0.22 -50.18
C ASN A 68 -33.79 0.21 -49.31
N GLU A 69 -32.81 1.05 -49.64
CA GLU A 69 -31.61 1.23 -48.80
C GLU A 69 -31.99 1.77 -47.42
N LEU A 70 -32.90 2.75 -47.36
CA LEU A 70 -33.38 3.33 -46.11
C LEU A 70 -34.10 2.30 -45.25
N LYS A 71 -34.95 1.45 -45.85
CA LYS A 71 -35.58 0.31 -45.15
C LYS A 71 -34.56 -0.69 -44.63
N SER A 72 -33.54 -1.02 -45.43
CA SER A 72 -32.45 -1.92 -45.03
C SER A 72 -31.65 -1.36 -43.84
N ILE A 73 -31.31 -0.07 -43.88
CA ILE A 73 -30.63 0.62 -42.78
C ILE A 73 -31.52 0.65 -41.53
N GLN A 74 -32.81 0.92 -41.68
CA GLN A 74 -33.76 0.92 -40.57
C GLN A 74 -33.87 -0.45 -39.89
N SER A 75 -33.90 -1.55 -40.65
CA SER A 75 -33.88 -2.90 -40.08
C SER A 75 -32.57 -3.19 -39.33
N LYS A 76 -31.42 -2.77 -39.88
CA LYS A 76 -30.12 -2.92 -39.20
C LYS A 76 -30.06 -2.12 -37.91
N TYR A 77 -30.57 -0.89 -37.92
CA TYR A 77 -30.64 -0.03 -36.74
C TYR A 77 -31.44 -0.70 -35.63
N LEU A 78 -32.64 -1.22 -35.93
CA LEU A 78 -33.50 -1.88 -34.96
C LEU A 78 -32.82 -3.11 -34.31
N LEU A 79 -32.08 -3.89 -35.10
CA LEU A 79 -31.35 -5.07 -34.64
C LEU A 79 -30.14 -4.69 -33.75
N ILE A 80 -29.48 -3.57 -34.04
CA ILE A 80 -28.43 -3.01 -33.18
C ILE A 80 -29.03 -2.50 -31.87
N THR A 81 -30.15 -1.78 -31.92
CA THR A 81 -30.87 -1.29 -30.72
C THR A 81 -31.26 -2.45 -29.82
N GLU A 82 -31.82 -3.54 -30.38
CA GLU A 82 -32.16 -4.74 -29.60
C GLU A 82 -30.93 -5.36 -28.92
N LYS A 83 -29.81 -5.48 -29.65
CA LYS A 83 -28.54 -5.94 -29.05
C LYS A 83 -28.02 -5.03 -27.95
N VAL A 84 -28.12 -3.71 -28.12
CA VAL A 84 -27.72 -2.73 -27.09
C VAL A 84 -28.59 -2.90 -25.84
N THR A 85 -29.91 -2.96 -25.97
CA THR A 85 -30.81 -3.18 -24.82
C THR A 85 -30.56 -4.51 -24.11
N SER A 86 -30.20 -5.57 -24.85
CA SER A 86 -29.83 -6.85 -24.24
C SER A 86 -28.54 -6.77 -23.42
N LYS A 87 -27.54 -6.00 -23.90
CA LYS A 87 -26.29 -5.76 -23.17
C LYS A 87 -26.51 -4.88 -21.94
N GLU A 88 -27.36 -3.86 -22.04
CA GLU A 88 -27.73 -3.02 -20.90
C GLU A 88 -28.38 -3.84 -19.78
N LYS A 89 -29.27 -4.79 -20.11
CA LYS A 89 -29.84 -5.72 -19.12
C LYS A 89 -28.77 -6.53 -18.40
N ILE A 90 -27.84 -7.12 -19.15
CA ILE A 90 -26.72 -7.88 -18.58
C ILE A 90 -25.85 -6.99 -17.68
N ILE A 91 -25.58 -5.76 -18.09
CA ILE A 91 -24.82 -4.80 -17.29
C ILE A 91 -25.55 -4.47 -15.98
N THR A 92 -26.88 -4.28 -16.03
CA THR A 92 -27.67 -4.05 -14.82
C THR A 92 -27.66 -5.24 -13.87
N GLU A 93 -27.75 -6.47 -14.38
CA GLU A 93 -27.64 -7.70 -13.58
C GLU A 93 -26.25 -7.87 -12.96
N LEU A 94 -25.18 -7.57 -13.71
CA LEU A 94 -23.83 -7.61 -13.16
C LEU A 94 -23.62 -6.56 -12.08
N ASN A 95 -24.21 -5.38 -12.22
CA ASN A 95 -24.13 -4.33 -11.21
C ASN A 95 -24.90 -4.69 -9.93
N THR A 96 -26.06 -5.34 -10.02
CA THR A 96 -26.79 -5.81 -8.83
C THR A 96 -26.03 -6.89 -8.10
N ILE A 97 -25.44 -7.86 -8.82
CA ILE A 97 -24.58 -8.89 -8.23
C ILE A 97 -23.35 -8.25 -7.56
N LYS A 98 -22.70 -7.29 -8.22
CA LYS A 98 -21.57 -6.56 -7.65
C LYS A 98 -21.95 -5.84 -6.35
N SER A 99 -23.11 -5.19 -6.31
CA SER A 99 -23.60 -4.53 -5.09
C SER A 99 -23.78 -5.55 -3.95
N SER A 100 -24.44 -6.68 -4.23
CA SER A 100 -24.65 -7.74 -3.24
C SER A 100 -23.33 -8.28 -2.67
N ILE A 101 -22.33 -8.52 -3.53
CA ILE A 101 -21.01 -9.00 -3.09
C ILE A 101 -20.28 -7.93 -2.26
N CYS A 102 -20.41 -6.64 -2.61
CA CYS A 102 -19.85 -5.57 -1.80
C CYS A 102 -20.49 -5.52 -0.40
N ASP A 103 -21.82 -5.68 -0.31
CA ASP A 103 -22.54 -5.69 0.97
C ASP A 103 -22.14 -6.90 1.83
N GLU A 104 -21.99 -8.09 1.22
CA GLU A 104 -21.48 -9.29 1.90
C GLU A 104 -20.04 -9.11 2.41
N ASN A 105 -19.16 -8.52 1.61
CA ASN A 105 -17.78 -8.25 2.02
C ASN A 105 -17.72 -7.24 3.18
N ASN A 106 -18.54 -6.20 3.14
CA ASN A 106 -18.63 -5.23 4.24
C ASN A 106 -19.08 -5.92 5.54
N ASN A 107 -20.09 -6.79 5.48
CA ASN A 107 -20.55 -7.56 6.64
C ASN A 107 -19.46 -8.50 7.19
N LEU A 108 -18.77 -9.23 6.31
CA LEU A 108 -17.65 -10.10 6.72
C LEU A 108 -16.52 -9.28 7.37
N GLN A 109 -16.25 -8.08 6.86
CA GLN A 109 -15.24 -7.19 7.43
C GLN A 109 -15.65 -6.68 8.82
N GLU A 110 -16.92 -6.31 9.02
CA GLU A 110 -17.46 -5.95 10.33
C GLU A 110 -17.36 -7.11 11.34
N GLN A 111 -17.71 -8.34 10.93
CA GLN A 111 -17.57 -9.53 11.76
C GLN A 111 -16.10 -9.81 12.12
N LEU A 112 -15.18 -9.60 11.19
CA LEU A 112 -13.76 -9.79 11.40
C LEU A 112 -13.19 -8.76 12.38
N GLU A 113 -13.58 -7.49 12.28
CA GLU A 113 -13.18 -6.47 13.25
C GLU A 113 -13.81 -6.71 14.64
N PHE A 114 -15.06 -7.16 14.71
CA PHE A 114 -15.68 -7.56 15.97
C PHE A 114 -14.94 -8.74 16.63
N THR A 115 -14.58 -9.77 15.88
CA THR A 115 -13.85 -10.92 16.43
C THR A 115 -12.43 -10.56 16.85
N LYS A 116 -11.72 -9.71 16.10
CA LYS A 116 -10.42 -9.15 16.50
C LYS A 116 -10.49 -8.38 17.81
N THR A 117 -11.44 -7.44 17.93
CA THR A 117 -11.59 -6.66 19.16
C THR A 117 -11.89 -7.56 20.35
N MET A 118 -12.70 -8.60 20.17
CA MET A 118 -12.95 -9.56 21.25
C MET A 118 -11.73 -10.43 21.60
N LEU A 119 -10.94 -10.83 20.60
CA LEU A 119 -9.68 -11.56 20.82
C LEU A 119 -8.68 -10.70 21.62
N THR A 120 -8.48 -9.45 21.22
CA THR A 120 -7.57 -8.53 21.93
C THR A 120 -8.01 -8.28 23.38
N SER A 121 -9.32 -8.19 23.63
CA SER A 121 -9.85 -8.12 24.99
C SER A 121 -9.51 -9.37 25.79
N LYS A 122 -9.66 -10.57 25.21
CA LYS A 122 -9.31 -11.84 25.87
C LYS A 122 -7.81 -12.02 26.07
N GLU A 123 -6.98 -11.55 25.15
CA GLU A 123 -5.52 -11.52 25.31
C GLU A 123 -5.11 -10.60 26.47
N SER A 124 -5.75 -9.43 26.60
CA SER A 124 -5.49 -8.52 27.73
C SER A 124 -5.91 -9.13 29.08
N GLU A 125 -7.03 -9.86 29.10
CA GLU A 125 -7.50 -10.58 30.29
C GLU A 125 -6.52 -11.70 30.66
N ASN A 126 -6.07 -12.50 29.68
CA ASN A 126 -5.06 -13.54 29.89
C ASN A 126 -3.73 -12.98 30.38
N ALA A 127 -3.28 -11.85 29.82
CA ALA A 127 -2.08 -11.17 30.28
C ALA A 127 -2.22 -10.69 31.74
N SER A 128 -3.39 -10.17 32.11
CA SER A 128 -3.70 -9.78 33.50
C SER A 128 -3.67 -10.98 34.45
N LEU A 129 -4.32 -12.09 34.07
CA LEU A 129 -4.33 -13.33 34.85
C LEU A 129 -2.92 -13.92 34.98
N HIS A 130 -2.13 -13.90 33.92
CA HIS A 130 -0.74 -14.37 33.94
C HIS A 130 0.11 -13.52 34.90
N ASN A 131 -0.05 -12.20 34.88
CA ASN A 131 0.62 -11.30 35.83
C ASN A 131 0.21 -11.59 37.28
N GLN A 132 -1.08 -11.87 37.54
CA GLN A 132 -1.55 -12.26 38.87
C GLN A 132 -0.93 -13.59 39.33
N VAL A 133 -0.88 -14.60 38.46
CA VAL A 133 -0.24 -15.90 38.76
C VAL A 133 1.25 -15.69 39.06
N CYS A 134 1.93 -14.88 38.25
CA CYS A 134 3.34 -14.58 38.45
C CYS A 134 3.56 -13.89 39.82
N ASN A 135 2.72 -12.91 40.20
CA ASN A 135 2.81 -12.27 41.51
C ASN A 135 2.58 -13.25 42.66
N LEU A 136 1.56 -14.11 42.57
CA LEU A 136 1.31 -15.14 43.57
C LEU A 136 2.47 -16.15 43.68
N GLN A 137 3.12 -16.48 42.57
CA GLN A 137 4.31 -17.33 42.54
C GLN A 137 5.48 -16.64 43.28
N HIS A 138 5.73 -15.35 43.03
CA HIS A 138 6.77 -14.59 43.74
C HIS A 138 6.47 -14.51 45.25
N GLU A 139 5.21 -14.33 45.65
CA GLU A 139 4.81 -14.34 47.06
C GLU A 139 5.01 -15.73 47.70
N LEU A 140 4.70 -16.80 46.96
CA LEU A 140 4.95 -18.17 47.39
C LEU A 140 6.45 -18.44 47.57
N ASP A 141 7.28 -18.04 46.60
CA ASP A 141 8.73 -18.22 46.66
C ASP A 141 9.34 -17.42 47.82
N ALA A 142 8.85 -16.19 48.05
CA ALA A 142 9.27 -15.36 49.18
C ALA A 142 8.89 -15.98 50.54
N THR A 143 7.67 -16.52 50.66
CA THR A 143 7.23 -17.21 51.89
C THR A 143 7.94 -18.54 52.10
N GLN A 144 8.26 -19.28 51.03
CA GLN A 144 9.11 -20.47 51.09
C GLN A 144 10.54 -20.14 51.55
N LEU A 145 11.14 -19.05 51.03
CA LEU A 145 12.44 -18.56 51.49
C LEU A 145 12.42 -18.15 52.97
N GLN A 146 11.37 -17.44 53.41
CA GLN A 146 11.18 -17.10 54.82
C GLN A 146 11.05 -18.36 55.70
N LEU A 147 10.28 -19.36 55.25
CA LEU A 147 10.18 -20.64 55.93
C LEU A 147 11.53 -21.34 55.98
N GLN A 148 12.28 -21.37 54.87
CA GLN A 148 13.60 -21.99 54.77
C GLN A 148 14.62 -21.33 55.72
N GLN A 149 14.60 -20.01 55.81
CA GLN A 149 15.43 -19.22 56.74
C GLN A 149 15.04 -19.47 58.21
N LEU A 150 13.76 -19.64 58.51
CA LEU A 150 13.28 -19.99 59.86
C LEU A 150 13.59 -21.45 60.24
N THR A 151 13.58 -22.38 59.28
CA THR A 151 14.02 -23.77 59.49
C THR A 151 15.54 -23.91 59.61
N ASN A 152 16.32 -23.03 58.98
CA ASN A 152 17.78 -23.04 59.03
C ASN A 152 18.34 -22.19 60.19
N GLY A 153 17.62 -22.16 61.31
CA GLY A 153 18.03 -21.46 62.52
C GLY A 153 19.25 -22.09 63.19
N SER A 154 20.46 -21.78 62.72
CA SER A 154 21.63 -21.66 63.59
C SER A 154 22.74 -20.85 62.93
N ILE A 155 23.12 -19.78 63.62
CA ILE A 155 24.37 -18.98 63.60
C ILE A 155 23.98 -17.50 63.72
N ALA A 156 23.42 -17.19 64.88
CA ALA A 156 23.34 -15.83 65.38
C ALA A 156 24.68 -15.53 66.06
N GLN A 157 25.57 -14.77 65.39
CA GLN A 157 26.46 -13.78 66.04
C GLN A 157 27.51 -13.12 65.10
N VAL A 158 27.68 -13.55 63.84
CA VAL A 158 28.63 -12.90 62.91
C VAL A 158 27.93 -11.94 61.90
N THR A 159 26.61 -12.00 61.79
CA THR A 159 25.83 -11.40 60.69
C THR A 159 25.54 -9.89 60.83
N GLN A 160 25.86 -9.27 61.97
CA GLN A 160 25.42 -7.90 62.24
C GLN A 160 26.23 -6.82 61.49
N GLN A 161 27.46 -7.13 61.07
CA GLN A 161 28.29 -6.20 60.28
C GLN A 161 28.14 -6.39 58.76
N ALA A 162 27.94 -7.62 58.28
CA ALA A 162 27.69 -7.90 56.86
C ALA A 162 26.32 -7.41 56.39
N MET A 163 25.25 -7.63 57.19
CA MET A 163 23.91 -7.12 56.88
C MET A 163 23.86 -5.58 56.81
N GLN A 164 24.69 -4.86 57.58
CA GLN A 164 24.69 -3.40 57.54
C GLN A 164 25.34 -2.85 56.26
N GLN A 165 26.30 -3.56 55.68
CA GLN A 165 26.95 -3.18 54.42
C GLN A 165 26.06 -3.52 53.21
N GLU A 166 25.42 -4.69 53.23
CA GLU A 166 24.52 -5.14 52.18
C GLU A 166 23.19 -4.35 52.20
N ALA A 167 22.67 -4.02 53.38
CA ALA A 167 21.54 -3.11 53.52
C ALA A 167 21.89 -1.70 53.03
N ARG A 168 23.11 -1.21 53.26
CA ARG A 168 23.58 0.09 52.74
C ARG A 168 23.66 0.10 51.21
N ALA A 169 24.26 -0.92 50.61
CA ALA A 169 24.32 -1.06 49.16
C ALA A 169 22.93 -1.15 48.51
N ASN A 170 22.01 -1.91 49.13
CA ASN A 170 20.63 -1.99 48.67
C ASN A 170 19.87 -0.67 48.85
N THR A 171 20.07 0.06 49.94
CA THR A 171 19.48 1.39 50.11
C THR A 171 20.03 2.39 49.09
N GLU A 172 21.31 2.31 48.74
CA GLU A 172 21.93 3.18 47.74
C GLU A 172 21.42 2.86 46.32
N ALA A 173 21.29 1.58 45.97
CA ALA A 173 20.68 1.15 44.71
C ALA A 173 19.20 1.55 44.61
N LEU A 174 18.43 1.45 45.72
CA LEU A 174 17.04 1.92 45.77
C LEU A 174 16.95 3.43 45.64
N LEU A 175 17.83 4.19 46.29
CA LEU A 175 17.90 5.64 46.14
C LEU A 175 18.24 6.05 44.70
N GLN A 176 19.15 5.35 44.04
CA GLN A 176 19.48 5.59 42.63
C GLN A 176 18.29 5.26 41.71
N LYS A 177 17.53 4.20 42.01
CA LYS A 177 16.31 3.86 41.27
C LYS A 177 15.20 4.90 41.47
N ILE A 178 15.04 5.40 42.70
CA ILE A 178 14.12 6.50 43.01
C ILE A 178 14.53 7.77 42.25
N ALA A 179 15.81 8.14 42.27
CA ALA A 179 16.30 9.31 41.53
C ALA A 179 16.08 9.18 40.00
N ASN A 180 16.26 7.97 39.44
CA ASN A 180 15.96 7.71 38.03
C ASN A 180 14.46 7.82 37.72
N LEU A 181 13.59 7.30 38.61
CA LEU A 181 12.14 7.43 38.46
C LEU A 181 11.68 8.88 38.59
N GLU A 182 12.25 9.65 39.52
CA GLU A 182 12.00 11.08 39.66
C GLU A 182 12.40 11.85 38.39
N GLN A 183 13.56 11.53 37.80
CA GLN A 183 13.97 12.12 36.52
C GLN A 183 13.05 11.75 35.36
N GLN A 184 12.55 10.51 35.31
CA GLN A 184 11.57 10.10 34.30
C GLN A 184 10.23 10.81 34.49
N LEU A 185 9.76 10.97 35.73
CA LEU A 185 8.55 11.74 36.03
C LEU A 185 8.69 13.21 35.61
N ILE A 186 9.85 13.84 35.85
CA ILE A 186 10.11 15.22 35.40
C ILE A 186 10.09 15.30 33.87
N LYS A 187 10.66 14.32 33.16
CA LYS A 187 10.61 14.28 31.69
C LYS A 187 9.18 14.14 31.17
N LEU A 188 8.42 13.19 31.72
CA LEU A 188 7.01 12.99 31.34
C LEU A 188 6.15 14.21 31.68
N GLN A 189 6.44 14.90 32.79
CA GLN A 189 5.75 16.12 33.16
C GLN A 189 6.07 17.25 32.16
N LYS A 190 7.33 17.38 31.73
CA LYS A 190 7.72 18.35 30.69
C LYS A 190 7.07 18.04 29.33
N GLU A 191 7.01 16.77 28.94
CA GLU A 191 6.32 16.34 27.71
C GLU A 191 4.81 16.62 27.80
N ARG A 192 4.20 16.39 28.96
CA ARG A 192 2.80 16.75 29.22
C ARG A 192 2.57 18.26 29.12
N GLU A 193 3.42 19.08 29.72
CA GLU A 193 3.35 20.54 29.64
C GLU A 193 3.52 21.04 28.20
N GLN A 194 4.44 20.44 27.43
CA GLN A 194 4.60 20.72 26.00
C GLN A 194 3.35 20.37 25.20
N ASN A 195 2.76 19.19 25.42
CA ASN A 195 1.52 18.79 24.76
C ASN A 195 0.36 19.72 25.11
N ILE A 196 0.23 20.12 26.39
CA ILE A 196 -0.78 21.10 26.81
C ILE A 196 -0.59 22.43 26.06
N SER A 197 0.64 22.95 25.98
CA SER A 197 0.93 24.18 25.23
C SER A 197 0.59 24.05 23.74
N HIS A 198 0.87 22.91 23.12
CA HIS A 198 0.46 22.66 21.73
C HIS A 198 -1.06 22.65 21.56
N TYR A 199 -1.80 22.00 22.47
CA TYR A 199 -3.26 22.03 22.45
C TYR A 199 -3.83 23.42 22.68
N GLU A 200 -3.25 24.22 23.58
CA GLU A 200 -3.64 25.61 23.80
C GLU A 200 -3.43 26.47 22.55
N HIS A 201 -2.29 26.31 21.86
CA HIS A 201 -2.02 27.00 20.60
C HIS A 201 -2.99 26.59 19.49
N TYR A 202 -3.25 25.29 19.34
CA TYR A 202 -4.19 24.78 18.33
C TYR A 202 -5.62 25.30 18.56
N VAL A 203 -6.09 25.27 19.80
CA VAL A 203 -7.40 25.83 20.17
C VAL A 203 -7.43 27.35 19.95
N GLY A 204 -6.33 28.05 20.22
CA GLY A 204 -6.19 29.47 19.92
C GLY A 204 -6.34 29.79 18.43
N GLU A 205 -5.64 29.06 17.57
CA GLU A 205 -5.71 29.22 16.12
C GLU A 205 -7.12 28.92 15.58
N LEU A 206 -7.75 27.85 16.06
CA LEU A 206 -9.12 27.50 15.68
C LEU A 206 -10.13 28.59 16.08
N ASN A 207 -9.96 29.18 17.27
CA ASN A 207 -10.78 30.30 17.72
C ASN A 207 -10.57 31.56 16.88
N GLU A 208 -9.34 31.83 16.43
CA GLU A 208 -9.03 32.96 15.55
C GLU A 208 -9.67 32.78 14.16
N GLN A 209 -9.58 31.57 13.60
CA GLN A 209 -10.26 31.22 12.34
C GLN A 209 -11.79 31.32 12.47
N LEU A 210 -12.36 30.85 13.58
CA LEU A 210 -13.79 31.00 13.88
C LEU A 210 -14.17 32.48 13.95
N LYS A 211 -13.38 33.31 14.64
CA LYS A 211 -13.61 34.75 14.74
C LYS A 211 -13.57 35.43 13.37
N SER A 212 -12.58 35.09 12.52
CA SER A 212 -12.49 35.61 11.15
C SER A 212 -13.68 35.21 10.28
N THR A 213 -14.15 33.97 10.43
CA THR A 213 -15.33 33.47 9.70
C THR A 213 -16.60 34.17 10.15
N VAL A 214 -16.75 34.40 11.47
CA VAL A 214 -17.89 35.14 12.04
C VAL A 214 -17.90 36.60 11.57
N THR A 215 -16.74 37.28 11.51
CA THR A 215 -16.69 38.66 11.00
C THR A 215 -17.05 38.73 9.52
N LYS A 216 -16.56 37.80 8.69
CA LYS A 216 -16.93 37.73 7.27
C LYS A 216 -18.42 37.45 7.06
N ASN A 217 -19.01 36.54 7.84
CA ASN A 217 -20.45 36.28 7.81
C ASN A 217 -21.25 37.52 8.22
N HIS A 218 -20.77 38.28 9.21
CA HIS A 218 -21.41 39.53 9.60
C HIS A 218 -21.34 40.59 8.49
N GLU A 219 -20.18 40.76 7.84
CA GLU A 219 -20.00 41.66 6.70
C GLU A 219 -20.94 41.31 5.54
N LEU A 220 -20.99 40.03 5.15
CA LEU A 220 -21.92 39.54 4.13
C LEU A 220 -23.38 39.77 4.53
N SER A 221 -23.72 39.55 5.79
CA SER A 221 -25.08 39.81 6.29
C SER A 221 -25.46 41.28 6.18
N VAL A 222 -24.53 42.20 6.42
CA VAL A 222 -24.75 43.65 6.27
C VAL A 222 -24.89 44.01 4.78
N GLU A 223 -24.09 43.41 3.91
CA GLU A 223 -24.21 43.62 2.46
C GLU A 223 -25.56 43.16 1.91
N VAL A 224 -26.03 41.98 2.32
CA VAL A 224 -27.37 41.48 1.96
C VAL A 224 -28.46 42.43 2.43
N GLN A 225 -28.35 42.97 3.66
CA GLN A 225 -29.30 43.96 4.16
C GLN A 225 -29.28 45.24 3.31
N ASN A 226 -28.10 45.75 2.95
CA ASN A 226 -27.97 46.94 2.10
C ASN A 226 -28.58 46.74 0.71
N LEU A 227 -28.35 45.57 0.11
CA LEU A 227 -28.96 45.21 -1.18
C LEU A 227 -30.49 45.12 -1.08
N SER A 228 -31.01 44.51 -0.01
CA SER A 228 -32.46 44.43 0.22
C SER A 228 -33.10 45.80 0.39
N LEU A 229 -32.42 46.74 1.07
CA LEU A 229 -32.89 48.12 1.22
C LEU A 229 -32.89 48.86 -0.11
N ARG A 230 -31.85 48.64 -0.94
CA ARG A 230 -31.78 49.21 -2.28
C ARG A 230 -32.93 48.70 -3.16
N GLU A 231 -33.20 47.41 -3.12
CA GLU A 231 -34.31 46.80 -3.85
C GLU A 231 -35.65 47.39 -3.40
N HIS A 232 -35.87 47.51 -2.09
CA HIS A 232 -37.08 48.12 -1.55
C HIS A 232 -37.29 49.56 -2.05
N ASN A 233 -36.25 50.38 -2.03
CA ASN A 233 -36.31 51.76 -2.52
C ASN A 233 -36.64 51.85 -4.02
N LEU A 234 -36.13 50.92 -4.83
CA LEU A 234 -36.45 50.87 -6.27
C LEU A 234 -37.90 50.46 -6.51
N ILE A 235 -38.41 49.49 -5.73
CA ILE A 235 -39.81 49.08 -5.79
C ILE A 235 -40.73 50.26 -5.44
N GLU A 236 -40.39 51.03 -4.39
CA GLU A 236 -41.16 52.23 -4.01
C GLU A 236 -41.19 53.28 -5.12
N GLN A 237 -40.03 53.56 -5.76
CA GLN A 237 -39.96 54.49 -6.89
C GLN A 237 -40.81 54.05 -8.10
N ILE A 238 -40.82 52.75 -8.40
CA ILE A 238 -41.65 52.19 -9.48
C ILE A 238 -43.13 52.34 -9.14
N SER A 239 -43.53 52.02 -7.91
CA SER A 239 -44.91 52.19 -7.44
C SER A 239 -45.38 53.65 -7.57
N ASP A 240 -44.54 54.60 -7.17
CA ASP A 240 -44.83 56.04 -7.30
C ASP A 240 -45.00 56.49 -8.75
N MET A 241 -44.15 55.98 -9.66
CA MET A 241 -44.28 56.24 -11.09
C MET A 241 -45.57 55.66 -11.66
N GLU A 242 -45.94 54.45 -11.24
CA GLU A 242 -47.16 53.78 -11.68
C GLU A 242 -48.41 54.55 -11.25
N ILE A 243 -48.46 55.03 -10.00
CA ILE A 243 -49.55 55.86 -9.48
C ILE A 243 -49.69 57.16 -10.29
N ARG A 244 -48.57 57.83 -10.64
CA ARG A 244 -48.61 59.05 -11.48
C ARG A 244 -49.17 58.77 -12.88
N LEU A 245 -48.77 57.66 -13.50
CA LEU A 245 -49.28 57.25 -14.81
C LEU A 245 -50.79 56.96 -14.76
N GLN A 246 -51.28 56.32 -13.70
CA GLN A 246 -52.70 56.07 -13.52
C GLN A 246 -53.50 57.37 -13.33
N HIS A 247 -52.99 58.33 -12.55
CA HIS A 247 -53.63 59.64 -12.39
C HIS A 247 -53.71 60.43 -13.70
N MET A 248 -52.65 60.40 -14.53
CA MET A 248 -52.66 61.04 -15.85
C MET A 248 -53.71 60.44 -16.79
N ARG A 249 -53.97 59.13 -16.70
CA ARG A 249 -55.02 58.47 -17.47
C ARG A 249 -56.43 58.79 -16.98
N GLN A 250 -56.62 59.03 -15.68
CA GLN A 250 -57.92 59.37 -15.10
C GLN A 250 -58.35 60.82 -15.36
N HIS A 251 -57.40 61.72 -15.62
CA HIS A 251 -57.65 63.17 -15.78
C HIS A 251 -57.85 63.67 -17.23
N ALA A 252 -58.17 62.81 -18.20
CA ALA A 252 -58.57 63.24 -19.54
C ALA A 252 -60.12 63.26 -19.69
N PRO A 253 -60.82 64.41 -19.63
CA PRO A 253 -62.25 64.49 -19.85
C PRO A 253 -62.59 64.84 -21.30
N CYS A 254 -63.45 64.01 -21.89
CA CYS A 254 -64.49 64.29 -22.90
C CYS A 254 -64.50 65.65 -23.63
N GLU A 255 -64.46 65.62 -24.97
CA GLU A 255 -65.48 66.13 -25.92
C GLU A 255 -64.90 66.18 -27.35
N VAL A 256 -65.60 65.62 -28.35
CA VAL A 256 -65.94 66.20 -29.67
C VAL A 256 -66.50 65.09 -30.59
N GLN A 257 -67.64 65.42 -31.22
CA GLN A 257 -68.41 64.64 -32.20
C GLN A 257 -67.75 64.60 -33.60
N PRO A 258 -68.22 63.74 -34.54
CA PRO A 258 -67.39 63.19 -35.61
C PRO A 258 -67.40 64.05 -36.88
N ASP A 259 -66.23 64.60 -37.24
CA ASP A 259 -65.96 65.09 -38.58
C ASP A 259 -65.59 63.92 -39.50
N LYS A 260 -66.39 63.70 -40.56
CA LYS A 260 -66.19 62.58 -41.50
C LYS A 260 -64.91 62.73 -42.34
N ASP A 261 -64.36 63.94 -42.47
CA ASP A 261 -63.05 64.13 -43.10
C ASP A 261 -61.90 63.72 -42.17
N ASN A 262 -62.05 63.95 -40.85
CA ASN A 262 -61.14 63.37 -39.85
C ASN A 262 -61.27 61.84 -39.79
N SER A 263 -62.40 61.22 -40.15
CA SER A 263 -62.50 59.76 -40.10
C SER A 263 -61.61 59.06 -41.13
N ASN A 264 -61.47 59.60 -42.34
CA ASN A 264 -60.55 59.03 -43.35
C ASN A 264 -59.09 59.33 -43.04
N GLU A 265 -58.78 60.52 -42.51
CA GLU A 265 -57.43 60.85 -42.04
C GLU A 265 -57.05 60.05 -40.78
N ILE A 266 -58.00 59.83 -39.87
CA ILE A 266 -57.84 58.94 -38.71
C ILE A 266 -57.69 57.51 -39.17
N ILE A 267 -58.46 57.01 -40.16
CA ILE A 267 -58.29 55.65 -40.69
C ILE A 267 -56.94 55.51 -41.41
N GLU A 268 -56.50 56.49 -42.19
CA GLU A 268 -55.16 56.48 -42.78
C GLU A 268 -54.04 56.59 -41.73
N LEU A 269 -54.24 57.39 -40.69
CA LEU A 269 -53.32 57.49 -39.55
C LEU A 269 -53.35 56.22 -38.71
N GLN A 270 -54.49 55.53 -38.64
CA GLN A 270 -54.68 54.24 -37.98
C GLN A 270 -53.94 53.15 -38.77
N ASP A 271 -54.10 53.11 -40.10
CA ASP A 271 -53.35 52.19 -40.98
C ASP A 271 -51.85 52.49 -40.93
N LYS A 272 -51.44 53.77 -40.89
CA LYS A 272 -50.03 54.17 -40.69
C LYS A 272 -49.53 53.79 -39.30
N TYR A 273 -50.37 53.90 -38.27
CA TYR A 273 -50.05 53.50 -36.90
C TYR A 273 -49.94 51.99 -36.78
N ASP A 274 -50.85 51.22 -37.37
CA ASP A 274 -50.89 49.76 -37.36
C ASP A 274 -49.73 49.19 -38.19
N THR A 275 -49.39 49.81 -39.32
CA THR A 275 -48.19 49.44 -40.09
C THR A 275 -46.89 49.82 -39.37
N LEU A 276 -46.84 50.98 -38.71
CA LEU A 276 -45.70 51.37 -37.89
C LEU A 276 -45.56 50.49 -36.64
N GLN A 277 -46.68 50.06 -36.05
CA GLN A 277 -46.72 49.16 -34.92
C GLN A 277 -46.30 47.74 -35.31
N ALA A 278 -46.76 47.23 -36.46
CA ALA A 278 -46.27 45.98 -37.02
C ALA A 278 -44.76 46.05 -37.31
N HIS A 279 -44.28 47.18 -37.86
CA HIS A 279 -42.86 47.40 -38.07
C HIS A 279 -42.07 47.52 -36.75
N PHE A 280 -42.66 48.08 -35.70
CA PHE A 280 -42.05 48.16 -34.37
C PHE A 280 -42.01 46.78 -33.70
N GLU A 281 -43.05 45.96 -33.86
CA GLU A 281 -43.09 44.57 -33.40
C GLU A 281 -42.05 43.70 -34.13
N ASP A 282 -41.91 43.85 -35.45
CA ASP A 282 -40.91 43.13 -36.23
C ASP A 282 -39.49 43.61 -35.90
N LEU A 283 -39.30 44.91 -35.70
CA LEU A 283 -38.02 45.45 -35.23
C LEU A 283 -37.71 44.97 -33.80
N SER A 284 -38.71 44.89 -32.93
CA SER A 284 -38.57 44.37 -31.56
C SER A 284 -38.20 42.88 -31.57
N LYS A 285 -38.84 42.06 -32.41
CA LYS A 285 -38.47 40.65 -32.60
C LYS A 285 -37.03 40.52 -33.13
N SER A 286 -36.65 41.33 -34.13
CA SER A 286 -35.29 41.36 -34.65
C SER A 286 -34.28 41.78 -33.58
N HIS A 287 -34.62 42.75 -32.74
CA HIS A 287 -33.79 43.20 -31.62
C HIS A 287 -33.68 42.15 -30.52
N GLU A 288 -34.74 41.38 -30.25
CA GLU A 288 -34.75 40.26 -29.31
C GLU A 288 -33.91 39.08 -29.83
N GLU A 289 -33.99 38.77 -31.13
CA GLU A 289 -33.13 37.78 -31.78
C GLU A 289 -31.67 38.22 -31.76
N LEU A 290 -31.39 39.50 -32.01
CA LEU A 290 -30.05 40.05 -31.93
C LEU A 290 -29.53 40.02 -30.50
N GLN A 291 -30.37 40.33 -29.51
CA GLN A 291 -30.02 40.24 -28.09
C GLN A 291 -29.76 38.80 -27.65
N LYS A 292 -30.53 37.82 -28.14
CA LYS A 292 -30.25 36.38 -27.95
C LYS A 292 -28.91 35.99 -28.53
N LYS A 293 -28.59 36.44 -29.75
CA LYS A 293 -27.27 36.23 -30.37
C LYS A 293 -26.14 36.90 -29.59
N TYR A 294 -26.35 38.12 -29.08
CA TYR A 294 -25.39 38.80 -28.21
C TYR A 294 -25.16 38.03 -26.91
N THR A 295 -26.23 37.56 -26.25
CA THR A 295 -26.10 36.74 -25.04
C THR A 295 -25.41 35.41 -25.31
N GLU A 296 -25.67 34.79 -26.47
CA GLU A 296 -25.00 33.55 -26.87
C GLU A 296 -23.52 33.78 -27.18
N ILE A 297 -23.18 34.89 -27.83
CA ILE A 297 -21.78 35.31 -28.04
C ILE A 297 -21.11 35.68 -26.73
N GLU A 298 -21.82 36.31 -25.78
CA GLU A 298 -21.29 36.67 -24.47
C GLU A 298 -21.05 35.41 -23.60
N ILE A 299 -21.95 34.43 -23.67
CA ILE A 299 -21.76 33.11 -23.04
C ILE A 299 -20.58 32.40 -23.70
N LYS A 300 -20.51 32.35 -25.03
CA LYS A 300 -19.36 31.77 -25.74
C LYS A 300 -18.06 32.51 -25.43
N LEU A 301 -18.07 33.83 -25.27
CA LEU A 301 -16.93 34.64 -24.86
C LEU A 301 -16.54 34.33 -23.41
N LYS A 302 -17.49 34.16 -22.50
CA LYS A 302 -17.23 33.71 -21.12
C LYS A 302 -16.65 32.31 -21.10
N GLU A 303 -17.19 31.37 -21.86
CA GLU A 303 -16.65 30.01 -22.01
C GLU A 303 -15.25 30.02 -22.64
N LEU A 304 -15.01 30.82 -23.68
CA LEU A 304 -13.68 31.00 -24.28
C LEU A 304 -12.72 31.71 -23.33
N ASN A 305 -13.21 32.62 -22.48
CA ASN A 305 -12.40 33.35 -21.51
C ASN A 305 -12.20 32.54 -20.21
N GLU A 306 -13.04 31.56 -19.92
CA GLU A 306 -12.83 30.52 -18.89
C GLU A 306 -11.89 29.43 -19.43
N ALA A 307 -11.92 29.16 -20.73
CA ALA A 307 -10.97 28.28 -21.42
C ALA A 307 -9.61 28.96 -21.71
N ASN A 308 -9.58 30.30 -21.84
CA ASN A 308 -8.37 31.12 -22.04
C ASN A 308 -7.91 31.85 -20.77
N GLU A 309 -8.70 31.85 -19.68
CA GLU A 309 -8.15 32.08 -18.35
C GLU A 309 -7.11 30.97 -18.20
N PRO A 310 -5.83 31.33 -18.18
CA PRO A 310 -4.80 30.33 -18.19
C PRO A 310 -5.03 29.43 -16.98
N GLU A 311 -4.68 28.17 -17.14
CA GLU A 311 -4.29 27.23 -16.10
C GLU A 311 -3.34 27.82 -15.03
N CYS A 312 -3.11 29.13 -14.92
CA CYS A 312 -2.30 29.80 -13.91
C CYS A 312 -2.86 29.67 -12.48
N GLY A 313 -4.14 29.33 -12.29
CA GLY A 313 -4.68 28.94 -10.98
C GLY A 313 -4.34 27.49 -10.63
N HIS A 314 -4.49 26.58 -11.59
CA HIS A 314 -4.23 25.16 -11.38
C HIS A 314 -2.73 24.85 -11.39
N ASP A 315 -1.92 25.58 -12.16
CA ASP A 315 -0.46 25.48 -12.19
C ASP A 315 0.19 26.18 -11.00
N ASN A 316 -0.28 27.34 -10.52
CA ASN A 316 0.30 27.88 -9.27
C ASN A 316 -0.10 27.03 -8.05
N ILE A 317 -1.32 26.48 -8.01
CA ILE A 317 -1.73 25.57 -6.94
C ILE A 317 -1.04 24.20 -7.09
N SER A 318 -0.90 23.67 -8.32
CA SER A 318 -0.18 22.41 -8.60
C SER A 318 1.31 22.56 -8.35
N LEU A 319 1.94 23.65 -8.75
CA LEU A 319 3.38 23.90 -8.56
C LEU A 319 3.67 24.28 -7.09
N SER A 320 2.78 25.00 -6.41
CA SER A 320 2.87 25.22 -4.95
C SER A 320 2.65 23.93 -4.16
N LYS A 321 1.67 23.10 -4.55
CA LYS A 321 1.41 21.79 -3.93
C LYS A 321 2.53 20.79 -4.23
N LEU A 322 3.05 20.76 -5.46
CA LEU A 322 4.22 19.98 -5.85
C LEU A 322 5.46 20.45 -5.09
N ASN A 323 5.67 21.75 -4.92
CA ASN A 323 6.77 22.27 -4.11
C ASN A 323 6.61 21.92 -2.63
N ALA A 324 5.39 21.93 -2.10
CA ALA A 324 5.08 21.49 -0.74
C ALA A 324 5.29 19.98 -0.56
N ASP A 325 4.89 19.17 -1.54
CA ASP A 325 5.08 17.72 -1.57
C ASP A 325 6.57 17.39 -1.71
N ILE A 326 7.33 18.07 -2.57
CA ILE A 326 8.79 17.93 -2.69
C ILE A 326 9.49 18.34 -1.40
N ALA A 327 9.07 19.43 -0.75
CA ALA A 327 9.63 19.87 0.53
C ALA A 327 9.32 18.87 1.65
N SER A 328 8.11 18.33 1.68
CA SER A 328 7.66 17.28 2.60
C SER A 328 8.44 15.98 2.39
N ASP A 329 8.56 15.51 1.14
CA ASP A 329 9.32 14.32 0.76
C ASP A 329 10.81 14.46 1.06
N LYS A 330 11.37 15.65 0.86
CA LYS A 330 12.75 15.95 1.28
C LYS A 330 12.91 15.86 2.79
N LEU A 331 11.93 16.33 3.56
CA LEU A 331 11.93 16.22 5.02
C LEU A 331 11.73 14.78 5.49
N ALA A 332 10.87 14.02 4.83
CA ALA A 332 10.65 12.60 5.08
C ALA A 332 11.92 11.78 4.74
N ALA A 333 12.55 12.04 3.61
CA ALA A 333 13.82 11.43 3.22
C ALA A 333 14.96 11.84 4.17
N GLN A 334 15.01 13.09 4.61
CA GLN A 334 15.99 13.54 5.61
C GLN A 334 15.77 12.82 6.95
N ARG A 335 14.52 12.69 7.43
CA ARG A 335 14.20 11.93 8.64
C ARG A 335 14.51 10.44 8.49
N ALA A 336 14.20 9.84 7.35
CA ALA A 336 14.50 8.43 7.08
C ALA A 336 16.02 8.18 7.01
N THR A 337 16.78 9.08 6.38
CA THR A 337 18.26 8.97 6.34
C THR A 337 18.89 9.21 7.71
N GLU A 338 18.33 10.10 8.53
CA GLU A 338 18.77 10.30 9.92
C GLU A 338 18.44 9.08 10.80
N GLN A 339 17.25 8.49 10.65
CA GLN A 339 16.90 7.24 11.32
C GLN A 339 17.78 6.07 10.87
N ASN A 340 18.05 5.92 9.57
CA ASN A 340 18.97 4.90 9.07
C ASN A 340 20.40 5.11 9.57
N LYS A 341 20.84 6.37 9.68
CA LYS A 341 22.13 6.69 10.27
C LYS A 341 22.19 6.28 11.73
N LYS A 342 21.11 6.54 12.49
CA LYS A 342 20.99 6.13 13.90
C LYS A 342 20.94 4.61 14.06
N LEU A 343 20.13 3.91 13.25
CA LEU A 343 20.09 2.46 13.25
C LEU A 343 21.46 1.85 12.92
N LYS A 344 22.21 2.47 12.00
CA LYS A 344 23.56 2.03 11.65
C LYS A 344 24.56 2.26 12.80
N THR A 345 24.44 3.37 13.54
CA THR A 345 25.26 3.57 14.75
C THR A 345 24.89 2.59 15.85
N ASP A 346 23.60 2.38 16.09
CA ASP A 346 23.11 1.45 17.11
C ASP A 346 23.54 0.00 16.79
N LEU A 347 23.50 -0.40 15.50
CA LEU A 347 24.02 -1.69 15.05
C LEU A 347 25.55 -1.80 15.23
N GLN A 348 26.29 -0.74 14.93
CA GLN A 348 27.74 -0.73 15.12
C GLN A 348 28.10 -0.83 16.61
N GLU A 349 27.39 -0.11 17.49
CA GLU A 349 27.58 -0.21 18.94
C GLU A 349 27.26 -1.62 19.46
N LEU A 350 26.22 -2.26 18.91
CA LEU A 350 25.86 -3.63 19.26
C LEU A 350 26.90 -4.64 18.77
N GLU A 351 27.44 -4.44 17.56
CA GLU A 351 28.55 -5.24 17.02
C GLU A 351 29.81 -5.08 17.88
N GLU A 352 30.18 -3.84 18.24
CA GLU A 352 31.31 -3.56 19.13
C GLU A 352 31.11 -4.19 20.52
N ALA A 353 29.90 -4.10 21.08
CA ALA A 353 29.57 -4.75 22.34
C ALA A 353 29.62 -6.28 22.23
N PHE A 354 29.16 -6.86 21.11
CA PHE A 354 29.22 -8.29 20.86
C PHE A 354 30.66 -8.79 20.75
N VAL A 355 31.50 -8.08 19.99
CA VAL A 355 32.94 -8.38 19.89
C VAL A 355 33.58 -8.30 21.28
N LYS A 356 33.30 -7.26 22.05
CA LYS A 356 33.84 -7.10 23.41
C LYS A 356 33.40 -8.23 24.36
N ILE A 357 32.12 -8.59 24.36
CA ILE A 357 31.62 -9.70 25.19
C ILE A 357 32.25 -11.03 24.73
N SER A 358 32.42 -11.22 23.42
CA SER A 358 33.06 -12.42 22.87
C SER A 358 34.54 -12.50 23.26
N THR A 359 35.27 -11.38 23.24
CA THR A 359 36.67 -11.33 23.70
C THR A 359 36.76 -11.56 25.20
N ASP A 360 35.89 -10.94 26.00
CA ASP A 360 35.87 -11.11 27.46
C ASP A 360 35.51 -12.57 27.82
N LYS A 361 34.55 -13.18 27.11
CA LYS A 361 34.18 -14.59 27.28
C LYS A 361 35.35 -15.51 26.93
N LEU A 362 36.10 -15.22 25.85
CA LEU A 362 37.28 -15.98 25.50
C LEU A 362 38.35 -15.89 26.59
N GLU A 363 38.68 -14.68 27.05
CA GLU A 363 39.68 -14.45 28.10
C GLU A 363 39.28 -15.13 29.42
N LEU A 364 38.00 -15.05 29.83
CA LEU A 364 37.50 -15.74 31.01
C LEU A 364 37.57 -17.26 30.83
N THR A 365 37.27 -17.78 29.64
CA THR A 365 37.36 -19.22 29.35
C THR A 365 38.81 -19.71 29.41
N GLU A 366 39.75 -18.93 28.89
CA GLU A 366 41.19 -19.22 28.97
C GLU A 366 41.69 -19.18 30.42
N LYS A 367 41.29 -18.18 31.21
CA LYS A 367 41.61 -18.11 32.65
C LYS A 367 41.06 -19.32 33.40
N VAL A 368 39.81 -19.69 33.16
CA VAL A 368 39.18 -20.88 33.78
C VAL A 368 39.91 -22.16 33.36
N ALA A 369 40.32 -22.28 32.08
CA ALA A 369 41.09 -23.42 31.62
C ALA A 369 42.48 -23.50 32.30
N ALA A 370 43.15 -22.36 32.46
CA ALA A 370 44.43 -22.27 33.16
C ALA A 370 44.31 -22.64 34.65
N GLU A 371 43.28 -22.14 35.34
CA GLU A 371 43.01 -22.50 36.74
C GLU A 371 42.66 -23.98 36.89
N LYS A 372 41.87 -24.56 35.98
CA LYS A 372 41.59 -26.01 35.97
C LYS A 372 42.86 -26.84 35.77
N PHE A 373 43.77 -26.40 34.89
CA PHE A 373 45.06 -27.07 34.70
C PHE A 373 45.92 -27.00 35.98
N LEU A 374 46.03 -25.82 36.59
CA LEU A 374 46.76 -25.66 37.85
C LEU A 374 46.15 -26.49 38.98
N ASN A 375 44.83 -26.57 39.07
CA ASN A 375 44.14 -27.39 40.07
C ASN A 375 44.43 -28.89 39.88
N ARG A 376 44.45 -29.38 38.63
CA ARG A 376 44.87 -30.75 38.33
C ARG A 376 46.32 -31.00 38.75
N GLU A 377 47.23 -30.08 38.45
CA GLU A 377 48.63 -30.20 38.84
C GLU A 377 48.81 -30.21 40.37
N LEU A 378 48.09 -29.34 41.09
CA LEU A 378 48.08 -29.33 42.55
C LEU A 378 47.50 -30.62 43.13
N THR A 379 46.44 -31.17 42.52
CA THR A 379 45.84 -32.44 42.92
C THR A 379 46.82 -33.60 42.77
N ILE A 380 47.57 -33.65 41.67
CA ILE A 380 48.63 -34.64 41.46
C ILE A 380 49.74 -34.50 42.52
N LYS A 381 50.21 -33.26 42.75
CA LYS A 381 51.23 -32.98 43.79
C LYS A 381 50.76 -33.36 45.19
N LEU A 382 49.49 -33.14 45.53
CA LEU A 382 48.91 -33.57 46.80
C LEU A 382 48.89 -35.09 46.91
N ALA A 383 48.46 -35.80 45.85
CA ALA A 383 48.48 -37.26 45.83
C ALA A 383 49.91 -37.82 46.01
N GLU A 384 50.92 -37.24 45.35
CA GLU A 384 52.33 -37.63 45.53
C GLU A 384 52.83 -37.40 46.96
N ILE A 385 52.43 -36.29 47.61
CA ILE A 385 52.82 -36.01 49.01
C ILE A 385 52.12 -36.99 49.96
N GLU A 386 50.84 -37.29 49.73
CA GLU A 386 50.10 -38.29 50.50
C GLU A 386 50.73 -39.68 50.37
N GLU A 387 51.17 -40.08 49.17
CA GLU A 387 51.87 -41.34 48.95
C GLU A 387 53.22 -41.37 49.71
N LYS A 388 54.02 -40.30 49.61
CA LYS A 388 55.27 -40.18 50.38
C LYS A 388 55.05 -40.22 51.89
N ALA A 389 53.95 -39.63 52.38
CA ALA A 389 53.59 -39.67 53.80
C ALA A 389 53.19 -41.09 54.24
N LYS A 390 52.41 -41.81 53.43
CA LYS A 390 52.07 -43.23 53.67
C LYS A 390 53.32 -44.11 53.67
N ASP A 391 54.23 -43.90 52.72
CA ASP A 391 55.52 -44.60 52.67
C ASP A 391 56.37 -44.37 53.93
N MET A 392 56.46 -43.12 54.38
CA MET A 392 57.20 -42.77 55.60
C MET A 392 56.55 -43.37 56.85
N HIS A 393 55.21 -43.36 56.92
CA HIS A 393 54.48 -43.99 58.01
C HIS A 393 54.73 -45.51 58.04
N THR A 394 54.70 -46.17 56.88
CA THR A 394 54.99 -47.61 56.76
C THR A 394 56.43 -47.92 57.18
N LYS A 395 57.40 -47.08 56.80
CA LYS A 395 58.79 -47.21 57.25
C LYS A 395 58.95 -47.01 58.76
N LEU A 396 58.21 -46.06 59.35
CA LEU A 396 58.19 -45.85 60.80
C LEU A 396 57.62 -47.05 61.53
N LEU A 397 56.47 -47.57 61.09
CA LEU A 397 55.87 -48.79 61.66
C LEU A 397 56.85 -49.97 61.61
N ALA A 398 57.53 -50.18 60.48
CA ALA A 398 58.55 -51.22 60.36
C ALA A 398 59.75 -51.01 61.32
N LYS A 399 60.15 -49.76 61.57
CA LYS A 399 61.20 -49.42 62.53
C LYS A 399 60.75 -49.62 63.98
N ASP A 400 59.51 -49.29 64.30
CA ASP A 400 58.91 -49.54 65.61
C ASP A 400 58.80 -51.04 65.89
N GLU A 401 58.41 -51.84 64.88
CA GLU A 401 58.42 -53.31 64.99
C GLU A 401 59.83 -53.86 65.27
N GLU A 402 60.86 -53.39 64.56
CA GLU A 402 62.25 -53.76 64.81
C GLU A 402 62.73 -53.30 66.20
N MET A 403 62.33 -52.12 66.65
CA MET A 403 62.63 -51.62 68.00
C MET A 403 62.01 -52.50 69.07
N ILE A 404 60.74 -52.90 68.89
CA ILE A 404 60.04 -53.84 69.79
C ILE A 404 60.76 -55.20 69.79
N ARG A 405 61.17 -55.72 68.62
CA ARG A 405 61.95 -56.97 68.52
C ARG A 405 63.27 -56.88 69.28
N LEU A 406 64.03 -55.81 69.08
CA LEU A 406 65.29 -55.56 69.79
C LEU A 406 65.06 -55.42 71.30
N GLN A 407 64.06 -54.64 71.73
CA GLN A 407 63.73 -54.46 73.15
C GLN A 407 63.35 -55.78 73.82
N ASN A 408 62.58 -56.64 73.13
CA ASN A 408 62.27 -57.98 73.60
C ASN A 408 63.54 -58.85 73.71
N SER A 409 64.42 -58.81 72.71
CA SER A 409 65.72 -59.49 72.76
C SER A 409 66.61 -58.99 73.90
N TYR A 410 66.64 -57.67 74.17
CA TYR A 410 67.37 -57.08 75.29
C TYR A 410 66.80 -57.57 76.63
N ARG A 411 65.47 -57.55 76.81
CA ARG A 411 64.81 -58.09 78.02
C ARG A 411 65.07 -59.57 78.22
N GLU A 412 65.17 -60.35 77.15
CA GLU A 412 65.56 -61.76 77.23
C GLU A 412 67.02 -61.96 77.63
N LEU A 413 67.93 -61.13 77.11
CA LEU A 413 69.34 -61.13 77.50
C LEU A 413 69.52 -60.72 78.98
N GLU A 414 68.79 -59.71 79.43
CA GLU A 414 68.77 -59.23 80.82
C GLU A 414 68.26 -60.33 81.77
N ARG A 415 67.20 -61.05 81.38
CA ARG A 415 66.74 -62.25 82.11
C ARG A 415 67.82 -63.34 82.18
N LYS A 416 68.61 -63.55 81.11
CA LYS A 416 69.72 -64.52 81.10
C LYS A 416 70.87 -64.09 82.02
N ILE A 417 71.19 -62.80 82.09
CA ILE A 417 72.22 -62.25 82.99
C ILE A 417 71.78 -62.36 84.47
N ASN A 418 70.52 -62.04 84.77
CA ASN A 418 69.98 -62.11 86.14
C ASN A 418 69.80 -63.56 86.66
N ASN A 419 69.78 -64.56 85.78
CA ASN A 419 69.64 -65.98 86.13
C ASN A 419 70.99 -66.70 86.36
N ILE A 420 72.11 -65.98 86.49
CA ILE A 420 73.40 -66.55 86.90
C ILE A 420 73.43 -66.62 88.44
N PRO A 421 73.44 -67.81 89.08
CA PRO A 421 73.44 -67.90 90.53
C PRO A 421 74.86 -67.76 91.12
N GLU A 422 74.91 -66.95 92.19
CA GLU A 422 75.80 -66.97 93.35
C GLU A 422 77.31 -66.76 93.15
N VAL A 423 77.87 -65.80 93.91
CA VAL A 423 78.79 -66.04 95.04
C VAL A 423 79.36 -64.69 95.52
N VAL A 424 78.93 -64.29 96.73
CA VAL A 424 79.78 -63.67 97.78
C VAL A 424 80.18 -62.20 97.59
N ASN A 425 79.54 -61.25 98.30
CA ASN A 425 80.01 -60.82 99.64
C ASN A 425 79.22 -59.64 100.26
N THR A 426 78.66 -59.92 101.44
CA THR A 426 78.73 -59.17 102.72
C THR A 426 78.19 -57.74 102.83
N ASP A 427 77.08 -57.68 103.57
CA ASP A 427 76.92 -57.01 104.87
C ASP A 427 77.00 -55.48 105.00
N SER A 428 75.85 -54.96 105.42
CA SER A 428 75.61 -54.23 106.69
C SER A 428 75.08 -52.80 106.62
N ARG A 429 73.95 -52.64 107.33
CA ARG A 429 73.33 -51.47 107.96
C ARG A 429 72.51 -50.55 107.04
N ARG A 430 71.17 -50.52 107.16
CA ARG A 430 70.24 -50.15 108.27
C ARG A 430 69.74 -48.70 108.11
N VAL A 431 68.42 -48.56 108.36
CA VAL A 431 67.60 -47.34 108.57
C VAL A 431 67.34 -46.53 107.29
N SER A 432 66.14 -46.01 106.95
CA SER A 432 64.91 -45.66 107.68
C SER A 432 63.77 -45.50 106.66
N ASP A 433 62.56 -45.98 106.95
CA ASP A 433 61.34 -45.17 107.18
C ASP A 433 60.35 -45.07 105.99
N SER A 434 59.29 -45.86 106.09
CA SER A 434 57.90 -45.45 106.35
C SER A 434 57.21 -44.33 105.52
N ILE A 435 55.98 -44.70 105.08
CA ILE A 435 54.72 -43.91 104.90
C ILE A 435 54.27 -43.78 103.42
N ARG A 436 53.33 -44.60 102.92
CA ARG A 436 51.83 -44.55 103.00
C ARG A 436 51.23 -43.75 101.83
N GLY A 437 50.22 -44.20 101.06
CA GLY A 437 49.44 -45.44 101.08
C GLY A 437 48.35 -45.47 99.98
N ASN A 438 47.74 -46.64 99.84
CA ASN A 438 46.35 -47.04 99.52
C ASN A 438 45.63 -46.36 98.34
N ASP A 439 45.28 -47.15 97.29
CA ASP A 439 43.99 -47.83 97.01
C ASP A 439 42.88 -46.84 96.56
N VAL A 440 42.07 -47.07 95.51
CA VAL A 440 41.12 -48.20 95.33
C VAL A 440 40.75 -48.38 93.84
N ASN A 441 40.48 -49.64 93.50
CA ASN A 441 39.82 -50.24 92.31
C ASN A 441 38.57 -49.55 91.73
N HIS A 442 38.31 -49.75 90.42
CA HIS A 442 37.13 -50.52 89.95
C HIS A 442 37.18 -50.83 88.43
N GLU A 443 37.09 -52.13 88.14
CA GLU A 443 36.39 -52.87 87.07
C GLU A 443 36.26 -52.31 85.63
N ASN A 444 36.75 -53.02 84.60
CA ASN A 444 36.23 -54.25 83.95
C ASN A 444 35.31 -53.92 82.76
N CYS A 445 35.77 -54.16 81.52
CA CYS A 445 34.94 -54.79 80.48
C CYS A 445 35.78 -55.37 79.34
N SER A 446 35.40 -56.59 78.99
CA SER A 446 35.92 -57.51 77.98
C SER A 446 35.31 -57.26 76.60
N HIS A 447 35.81 -58.02 75.61
CA HIS A 447 35.42 -58.23 74.20
C HIS A 447 36.33 -57.52 73.20
N GLY A 448 36.95 -58.16 72.22
CA GLY A 448 36.85 -59.54 71.73
C GLY A 448 37.56 -59.59 70.38
N HIS A 449 38.35 -60.64 70.19
CA HIS A 449 39.09 -60.98 68.98
C HIS A 449 38.14 -61.27 67.80
N ASN A 450 38.42 -60.77 66.57
CA ASN A 450 38.74 -61.62 65.41
C ASN A 450 38.78 -60.91 64.03
N THR A 451 39.90 -61.21 63.36
CA THR A 451 40.09 -61.57 61.93
C THR A 451 40.17 -60.52 60.82
N CYS A 452 41.21 -60.76 60.01
CA CYS A 452 41.73 -60.12 58.82
C CYS A 452 41.46 -61.03 57.61
N GLU A 453 41.20 -60.42 56.44
CA GLU A 453 41.42 -60.92 55.07
C GLU A 453 41.41 -59.64 54.21
N LYS A 454 42.45 -59.14 53.49
CA LYS A 454 43.55 -59.61 52.63
C LYS A 454 43.13 -60.12 51.23
N VAL A 455 43.80 -59.50 50.24
CA VAL A 455 44.09 -59.85 48.81
C VAL A 455 42.96 -59.59 47.79
N THR A 456 43.13 -59.08 46.55
CA THR A 456 44.19 -58.83 45.52
C THR A 456 43.78 -57.57 44.70
N ALA A 457 44.58 -56.64 44.18
CA ALA A 457 45.72 -56.68 43.24
C ALA A 457 45.40 -57.18 41.81
N ASP A 458 45.97 -56.45 40.83
CA ASP A 458 46.12 -56.67 39.37
C ASP A 458 44.98 -56.13 38.47
N ASP A 459 45.14 -55.13 37.59
CA ASP A 459 46.12 -54.75 36.55
C ASP A 459 45.85 -55.35 35.15
N HIS A 460 45.95 -54.45 34.16
CA HIS A 460 46.15 -54.63 32.71
C HIS A 460 45.01 -54.85 31.67
N HIS A 461 44.96 -53.86 30.75
CA HIS A 461 44.96 -53.92 29.27
C HIS A 461 43.71 -54.25 28.42
N PHE A 462 43.29 -53.23 27.64
CA PHE A 462 43.12 -53.18 26.17
C PHE A 462 42.68 -54.44 25.39
N HIS A 463 41.51 -54.38 24.72
CA HIS A 463 41.41 -54.54 23.26
C HIS A 463 40.02 -54.12 22.68
N LYS A 464 40.06 -53.33 21.61
CA LYS A 464 39.01 -53.18 20.58
C LYS A 464 38.63 -54.53 19.97
N VAL A 465 37.39 -54.68 19.48
CA VAL A 465 37.05 -55.11 18.09
C VAL A 465 35.57 -54.78 17.79
N GLU A 466 35.35 -54.35 16.55
CA GLU A 466 34.11 -54.02 15.84
C GLU A 466 33.28 -55.27 15.47
N ASP A 467 31.96 -55.12 15.27
CA ASP A 467 31.15 -55.70 14.17
C ASP A 467 29.66 -55.38 14.43
N ASN A 468 28.97 -54.53 13.64
CA ASN A 468 28.35 -54.72 12.31
C ASN A 468 27.09 -55.62 12.26
N HIS A 469 26.02 -55.01 11.70
CA HIS A 469 24.79 -55.59 11.09
C HIS A 469 23.78 -56.28 12.05
N ASP A 470 22.45 -56.26 11.87
CA ASP A 470 21.58 -55.77 10.80
C ASP A 470 20.15 -55.60 11.35
N SER A 471 19.34 -54.88 10.58
CA SER A 471 17.88 -54.68 10.61
C SER A 471 16.98 -55.73 11.29
N HIS A 472 15.90 -55.29 11.94
CA HIS A 472 14.53 -55.71 11.57
C HIS A 472 13.45 -54.75 12.10
N SER A 473 12.69 -54.21 11.14
CA SER A 473 11.41 -53.52 11.30
C SER A 473 10.33 -54.46 11.82
N HIS A 474 9.48 -54.00 12.74
CA HIS A 474 8.05 -54.31 12.75
C HIS A 474 7.25 -53.19 13.43
N ASN A 475 6.33 -52.63 12.64
CA ASN A 475 5.18 -51.84 13.10
C ASN A 475 4.20 -52.72 13.89
N ASP A 476 3.53 -52.13 14.89
CA ASP A 476 2.09 -52.23 15.20
C ASP A 476 1.87 -51.62 16.59
N ALA A 477 1.23 -50.45 16.73
CA ALA A 477 -0.22 -50.22 16.66
C ALA A 477 -1.01 -50.94 17.76
N ASP A 478 -1.66 -50.13 18.60
CA ASP A 478 -2.84 -50.43 19.45
C ASP A 478 -2.74 -51.53 20.52
N GLU A 479 -2.94 -51.16 21.79
CA GLU A 479 -4.27 -51.17 22.44
C GLU A 479 -4.09 -51.05 23.96
N HIS A 480 -4.57 -49.94 24.53
CA HIS A 480 -4.80 -49.84 25.96
C HIS A 480 -5.93 -50.78 26.35
N LYS A 481 -5.61 -51.96 26.90
CA LYS A 481 -6.59 -52.83 27.55
C LYS A 481 -6.19 -53.12 29.00
N CYS A 482 -6.91 -52.46 29.89
CA CYS A 482 -6.93 -52.70 31.32
C CYS A 482 -7.47 -54.12 31.59
N LEU A 483 -6.69 -54.95 32.29
CA LEU A 483 -7.19 -56.20 32.90
C LEU A 483 -6.67 -56.30 34.33
N ILE A 484 -7.56 -55.95 35.27
CA ILE A 484 -7.52 -56.44 36.64
C ILE A 484 -8.12 -57.84 36.61
N GLU A 485 -7.27 -58.87 36.59
CA GLU A 485 -7.68 -60.22 36.97
C GLU A 485 -6.92 -60.65 38.22
N ARG A 486 -7.70 -60.77 39.30
CA ARG A 486 -7.35 -61.45 40.55
C ARG A 486 -7.10 -62.93 40.22
N ASN A 487 -5.87 -63.39 40.41
CA ASN A 487 -5.58 -64.81 40.63
C ASN A 487 -4.66 -64.93 41.85
N GLU A 488 -5.27 -65.31 42.98
CA GLU A 488 -4.54 -65.88 44.10
C GLU A 488 -4.25 -67.35 43.78
N ASN A 489 -2.97 -67.67 43.55
CA ASN A 489 -2.39 -68.98 43.84
C ASN A 489 -0.86 -68.89 43.85
N ASP A 490 -0.35 -68.74 45.07
CA ASP A 490 0.80 -69.42 45.65
C ASP A 490 1.87 -70.00 44.69
N LYS A 491 3.00 -69.29 44.60
CA LYS A 491 4.34 -69.83 44.87
C LYS A 491 5.37 -68.70 44.79
N GLY A 492 6.15 -68.55 45.85
CA GLY A 492 7.15 -67.50 45.97
C GLY A 492 8.15 -67.48 44.81
N ILE A 493 8.07 -66.44 43.99
CA ILE A 493 9.22 -65.90 43.27
C ILE A 493 9.60 -64.64 44.03
N LYS A 494 10.40 -64.80 45.08
CA LYS A 494 11.21 -63.68 45.57
C LYS A 494 12.19 -63.40 44.44
N ILE A 495 11.82 -62.52 43.51
CA ILE A 495 12.79 -61.92 42.60
C ILE A 495 13.87 -61.35 43.52
N PRO A 496 15.13 -61.81 43.44
CA PRO A 496 16.21 -61.25 44.23
C PRO A 496 16.18 -59.74 44.04
N LYS A 497 16.26 -58.96 45.13
CA LYS A 497 16.20 -57.49 45.03
C LYS A 497 17.21 -56.97 44.00
N GLU A 498 18.35 -57.64 43.82
CA GLU A 498 19.30 -57.44 42.73
C GLU A 498 18.68 -57.58 41.32
N ASP A 499 17.99 -58.67 40.99
CA ASP A 499 17.49 -58.93 39.62
C ASP A 499 16.35 -57.98 39.23
N ALA A 500 15.52 -57.57 40.20
CA ALA A 500 14.53 -56.51 40.00
C ALA A 500 15.19 -55.13 39.80
N MET A 501 16.29 -54.85 40.52
CA MET A 501 17.06 -53.62 40.39
C MET A 501 17.80 -53.54 39.04
N LEU A 502 18.36 -54.67 38.56
CA LEU A 502 19.01 -54.77 37.26
C LEU A 502 18.04 -54.53 36.10
N LYS A 503 16.85 -55.17 36.13
CA LYS A 503 15.82 -54.93 35.10
C LYS A 503 15.28 -53.50 35.12
N LEU A 504 15.22 -52.88 36.30
CA LEU A 504 14.85 -51.47 36.43
C LEU A 504 15.95 -50.56 35.87
N GLN A 505 17.23 -50.86 36.16
CA GLN A 505 18.37 -50.14 35.62
C GLN A 505 18.44 -50.24 34.09
N ASP A 506 18.23 -51.42 33.53
CA ASP A 506 18.22 -51.67 32.08
C ASP A 506 17.09 -50.89 31.40
N ARG A 507 15.89 -50.87 32.01
CA ARG A 507 14.78 -50.05 31.53
C ARG A 507 15.07 -48.55 31.61
N PHE A 508 15.72 -48.08 32.68
CA PHE A 508 16.10 -46.67 32.81
C PHE A 508 17.15 -46.28 31.77
N LEU A 509 18.15 -47.13 31.52
CA LEU A 509 19.15 -46.91 30.47
C LEU A 509 18.49 -46.82 29.10
N LYS A 510 17.57 -47.75 28.78
CA LYS A 510 16.85 -47.73 27.52
C LYS A 510 15.98 -46.50 27.34
N ILE A 511 15.26 -46.07 28.38
CA ILE A 511 14.47 -44.83 28.33
C ILE A 511 15.38 -43.61 28.21
N MET A 512 16.54 -43.59 28.87
CA MET A 512 17.51 -42.50 28.73
C MET A 512 18.07 -42.40 27.31
N GLU A 513 18.35 -43.54 26.68
CA GLU A 513 18.80 -43.61 25.29
C GLU A 513 17.69 -43.14 24.34
N GLU A 514 16.45 -43.63 24.51
CA GLU A 514 15.30 -43.17 23.73
C GLU A 514 15.04 -41.65 23.92
N VAL A 515 15.20 -41.12 25.13
CA VAL A 515 15.06 -39.67 25.40
C VAL A 515 16.20 -38.87 24.74
N ALA A 516 17.42 -39.41 24.71
CA ALA A 516 18.54 -38.79 24.03
C ALA A 516 18.31 -38.76 22.50
N ASP A 517 17.89 -39.88 21.91
CA ASP A 517 17.58 -39.99 20.48
C ASP A 517 16.42 -39.06 20.08
N LEU A 518 15.36 -39.01 20.89
CA LEU A 518 14.23 -38.08 20.67
C LEU A 518 14.66 -36.62 20.82
N SER A 519 15.59 -36.34 21.73
CA SER A 519 16.17 -35.00 21.88
C SER A 519 16.99 -34.63 20.65
N ASP A 520 17.84 -35.52 20.14
CA ASP A 520 18.64 -35.27 18.94
C ASP A 520 17.77 -35.11 17.68
N GLU A 521 16.72 -35.93 17.54
CA GLU A 521 15.75 -35.79 16.45
C GLU A 521 14.97 -34.48 16.55
N LYS A 522 14.61 -34.05 17.76
CA LYS A 522 14.01 -32.74 17.98
C LYS A 522 14.94 -31.62 17.51
N HIS A 523 16.21 -31.63 17.91
CA HIS A 523 17.17 -30.62 17.46
C HIS A 523 17.36 -30.62 15.94
N ARG A 524 17.35 -31.82 15.31
CA ARG A 524 17.40 -31.97 13.85
C ARG A 524 16.19 -31.33 13.18
N LEU A 525 14.98 -31.59 13.70
CA LEU A 525 13.74 -31.00 13.19
C LEU A 525 13.70 -29.49 13.40
N GLU A 526 14.16 -28.98 14.54
CA GLU A 526 14.29 -27.54 14.79
C GLU A 526 15.22 -26.87 13.78
N HIS A 527 16.36 -27.49 13.46
CA HIS A 527 17.26 -26.99 12.42
C HIS A 527 16.59 -26.95 11.04
N ILE A 528 15.82 -27.98 10.68
CA ILE A 528 15.08 -28.02 9.41
C ILE A 528 14.00 -26.93 9.36
N ILE A 529 13.26 -26.72 10.46
CA ILE A 529 12.26 -25.66 10.55
C ILE A 529 12.91 -24.29 10.36
N LEU A 530 14.06 -24.06 11.00
CA LEU A 530 14.78 -22.80 10.88
C LEU A 530 15.31 -22.56 9.46
N GLN A 531 15.76 -23.63 8.77
CA GLN A 531 16.12 -23.55 7.35
C GLN A 531 14.91 -23.24 6.47
N LEU A 532 13.78 -23.94 6.64
CA LEU A 532 12.56 -23.69 5.88
C LEU A 532 11.99 -22.29 6.13
N GLN A 533 12.16 -21.76 7.34
CA GLN A 533 11.79 -20.39 7.67
C GLN A 533 12.66 -19.40 6.88
N ASN A 534 13.99 -19.58 6.87
CA ASN A 534 14.89 -18.75 6.07
C ASN A 534 14.59 -18.82 4.56
N GLU A 535 14.27 -20.01 4.04
CA GLU A 535 13.85 -20.20 2.65
C GLU A 535 12.53 -19.49 2.35
N THR A 536 11.57 -19.54 3.29
CA THR A 536 10.28 -18.84 3.18
C THR A 536 10.47 -17.33 3.21
N ASP A 537 11.33 -16.81 4.09
CA ASP A 537 11.66 -15.38 4.16
C ASP A 537 12.30 -14.90 2.84
N THR A 538 13.23 -15.69 2.29
CA THR A 538 13.84 -15.41 0.99
C THR A 538 12.80 -15.39 -0.14
N ILE A 539 11.87 -16.35 -0.15
CA ILE A 539 10.78 -16.39 -1.14
C ILE A 539 9.88 -15.15 -1.00
N CYS A 540 9.57 -14.74 0.23
CA CYS A 540 8.79 -13.52 0.50
C CYS A 540 9.49 -12.27 -0.06
N GLU A 541 10.82 -12.15 0.10
CA GLU A 541 11.61 -11.07 -0.50
C GLU A 541 11.51 -11.08 -2.03
N TYR A 542 11.63 -12.24 -2.67
CA TYR A 542 11.47 -12.37 -4.12
C TYR A 542 10.07 -11.96 -4.59
N VAL A 543 9.01 -12.34 -3.86
CA VAL A 543 7.64 -11.94 -4.18
C VAL A 543 7.47 -10.43 -4.06
N ALA A 544 8.02 -9.81 -3.01
CA ALA A 544 7.98 -8.37 -2.82
C ALA A 544 8.72 -7.63 -3.96
N LEU A 545 9.92 -8.10 -4.33
CA LEU A 545 10.69 -7.55 -5.46
C LEU A 545 9.94 -7.69 -6.79
N TYR A 546 9.32 -8.85 -7.03
CA TYR A 546 8.51 -9.06 -8.23
C TYR A 546 7.29 -8.14 -8.28
N GLN A 547 6.58 -7.98 -7.16
CA GLN A 547 5.44 -7.05 -7.07
C GLN A 547 5.89 -5.60 -7.29
N GLN A 548 7.02 -5.19 -6.70
CA GLN A 548 7.60 -3.87 -6.92
C GLN A 548 7.99 -3.66 -8.39
N GLN A 549 8.67 -4.63 -9.00
CA GLN A 549 9.05 -4.58 -10.41
C GLN A 549 7.81 -4.48 -11.31
N ARG A 550 6.75 -5.23 -11.01
CA ARG A 550 5.49 -5.20 -11.76
C ARG A 550 4.78 -3.85 -11.62
N SER A 551 4.78 -3.27 -10.42
CA SER A 551 4.23 -1.94 -10.16
C SER A 551 4.99 -0.86 -10.93
N LEU A 552 6.32 -0.91 -10.95
CA LEU A 552 7.16 0.01 -11.72
C LEU A 552 6.92 -0.12 -13.23
N LEU A 553 6.79 -1.35 -13.74
CA LEU A 553 6.46 -1.59 -15.15
C LEU A 553 5.11 -0.97 -15.51
N LYS A 554 4.09 -1.21 -14.67
CA LYS A 554 2.75 -0.65 -14.86
C LYS A 554 2.77 0.88 -14.84
N LYS A 555 3.49 1.49 -13.89
CA LYS A 555 3.66 2.95 -13.83
C LYS A 555 4.33 3.50 -15.09
N ARG A 556 5.37 2.84 -15.62
CA ARG A 556 6.00 3.24 -16.89
C ARG A 556 5.06 3.14 -18.08
N ASP A 557 4.25 2.09 -18.15
CA ASP A 557 3.26 1.93 -19.23
C ASP A 557 2.14 2.97 -19.14
N GLU A 558 1.73 3.34 -17.93
CA GLU A 558 0.80 4.45 -17.66
C GLU A 558 1.38 5.80 -18.08
N GLU A 559 2.63 6.10 -17.70
CA GLU A 559 3.35 7.32 -18.12
C GLU A 559 3.51 7.39 -19.65
N ARG A 560 3.90 6.27 -20.29
CA ARG A 560 3.98 6.19 -21.77
C ARG A 560 2.61 6.45 -22.40
N SER A 561 1.56 5.83 -21.87
CA SER A 561 0.20 6.01 -22.38
C SER A 561 -0.29 7.46 -22.22
N ALA A 562 0.07 8.12 -21.12
CA ALA A 562 -0.23 9.53 -20.90
C ALA A 562 0.52 10.43 -21.90
N GLN A 563 1.81 10.19 -22.15
CA GLN A 563 2.58 10.92 -23.16
C GLN A 563 2.00 10.73 -24.57
N ILE A 564 1.60 9.51 -24.93
CA ILE A 564 0.95 9.24 -26.22
C ILE A 564 -0.38 10.00 -26.34
N LYS A 565 -1.18 10.07 -25.26
CA LYS A 565 -2.42 10.85 -25.25
C LYS A 565 -2.17 12.35 -25.48
N ILE A 566 -1.19 12.93 -24.77
CA ILE A 566 -0.82 14.34 -24.96
C ILE A 566 -0.39 14.59 -26.41
N PHE A 567 0.48 13.75 -26.93
CA PHE A 567 0.93 13.85 -28.33
C PHE A 567 -0.23 13.73 -29.33
N GLN A 568 -1.19 12.83 -29.10
CA GLN A 568 -2.40 12.72 -29.91
C GLN A 568 -3.24 14.00 -29.87
N THR A 569 -3.44 14.57 -28.68
CA THR A 569 -4.19 15.83 -28.53
C THR A 569 -3.51 17.01 -29.23
N GLU A 570 -2.17 17.12 -29.16
CA GLU A 570 -1.41 18.15 -29.88
C GLU A 570 -1.50 17.96 -31.39
N CYS A 571 -1.43 16.72 -31.87
CA CYS A 571 -1.59 16.41 -33.29
C CYS A 571 -3.00 16.77 -33.81
N ASP A 572 -4.05 16.49 -33.03
CA ASP A 572 -5.42 16.81 -33.41
C ASP A 572 -5.70 18.32 -33.34
N LEU A 573 -5.08 19.04 -32.41
CA LEU A 573 -5.09 20.50 -32.39
C LEU A 573 -4.40 21.07 -33.64
N LEU A 574 -3.22 20.56 -33.99
CA LEU A 574 -2.48 21.01 -35.17
C LEU A 574 -3.25 20.74 -36.47
N LYS A 575 -3.94 19.58 -36.57
CA LYS A 575 -4.86 19.32 -37.69
C LYS A 575 -5.95 20.37 -37.79
N SER A 576 -6.61 20.67 -36.67
CA SER A 576 -7.71 21.63 -36.63
C SER A 576 -7.24 23.03 -37.07
N GLN A 577 -6.06 23.46 -36.59
CA GLN A 577 -5.43 24.73 -37.00
C GLN A 577 -5.05 24.73 -38.49
N LEU A 578 -4.51 23.63 -39.02
CA LEU A 578 -4.21 23.50 -40.45
C LEU A 578 -5.48 23.53 -41.32
N GLU A 579 -6.58 22.94 -40.85
CA GLU A 579 -7.88 22.98 -41.53
C GLU A 579 -8.49 24.38 -41.50
N GLU A 580 -8.40 25.08 -40.37
CA GLU A 580 -8.84 26.47 -40.26
C GLU A 580 -8.03 27.37 -41.21
N LEU A 581 -6.70 27.25 -41.21
CA LEU A 581 -5.83 28.01 -42.10
C LEU A 581 -6.10 27.70 -43.57
N SER A 582 -6.30 26.42 -43.91
CA SER A 582 -6.71 26.01 -45.26
C SER A 582 -8.07 26.62 -45.65
N GLY A 583 -9.04 26.64 -44.73
CA GLY A 583 -10.36 27.22 -44.94
C GLY A 583 -10.34 28.74 -45.11
N ILE A 584 -9.46 29.43 -44.39
CA ILE A 584 -9.24 30.88 -44.56
C ILE A 584 -8.62 31.15 -45.93
N ILE A 585 -7.61 30.38 -46.34
CA ILE A 585 -6.95 30.55 -47.64
C ILE A 585 -7.91 30.27 -48.80
N ILE A 586 -8.78 29.26 -48.69
CA ILE A 586 -9.81 28.98 -49.70
C ILE A 586 -10.80 30.15 -49.81
N ARG A 587 -11.27 30.69 -48.67
CA ARG A 587 -12.12 31.89 -48.66
C ARG A 587 -11.42 33.10 -49.28
N LEU A 588 -10.15 33.32 -48.94
CA LEU A 588 -9.33 34.41 -49.48
C LEU A 588 -9.14 34.29 -51.00
N ALA A 589 -9.05 33.05 -51.51
CA ALA A 589 -8.92 32.77 -52.94
C ALA A 589 -10.25 32.91 -53.71
N GLN A 590 -11.39 32.78 -53.04
CA GLN A 590 -12.74 32.89 -53.62
C GLN A 590 -13.29 34.33 -53.63
N ASP A 591 -12.71 35.22 -52.82
CA ASP A 591 -13.15 36.60 -52.71
C ASP A 591 -12.86 37.39 -54.01
N THR A 592 -13.88 38.00 -54.60
CA THR A 592 -13.85 38.59 -55.94
C THR A 592 -12.94 39.82 -56.06
N GLU A 593 -12.79 40.62 -54.99
CA GLU A 593 -11.89 41.78 -54.96
C GLU A 593 -10.42 41.36 -54.79
N LEU A 594 -10.12 40.31 -54.01
CA LEU A 594 -8.76 39.79 -53.89
C LEU A 594 -8.36 38.90 -55.07
N ALA A 595 -9.29 38.18 -55.68
CA ALA A 595 -9.04 37.34 -56.85
C ALA A 595 -8.49 38.15 -58.04
N THR A 596 -8.94 39.40 -58.22
CA THR A 596 -8.35 40.33 -59.20
C THR A 596 -6.95 40.82 -58.80
N TYR A 597 -6.68 40.94 -57.50
CA TYR A 597 -5.37 41.29 -56.95
C TYR A 597 -4.32 40.16 -57.07
N PHE A 598 -4.77 38.89 -57.07
CA PHE A 598 -3.93 37.69 -57.21
C PHE A 598 -3.74 37.20 -58.66
N GLN A 599 -4.38 37.83 -59.66
CA GLN A 599 -4.20 37.51 -61.10
C GLN A 599 -2.80 37.88 -61.65
N VAL A 600 -1.97 38.58 -60.89
CA VAL A 600 -0.59 38.92 -61.27
C VAL A 600 0.29 37.67 -61.11
N GLU A 601 0.76 37.09 -62.22
CA GLU A 601 1.51 35.81 -62.32
C GLU A 601 2.40 35.41 -61.12
N PRO A 602 3.31 36.26 -60.61
CA PRO A 602 4.16 35.90 -59.45
C PRO A 602 3.37 35.55 -58.18
N ARG A 603 2.25 36.23 -57.92
CA ARG A 603 1.47 36.08 -56.69
C ARG A 603 0.55 34.87 -56.72
N GLN A 604 0.05 34.50 -57.90
CA GLN A 604 -0.69 33.26 -58.10
C GLN A 604 0.21 32.04 -57.89
N SER A 605 1.47 32.13 -58.34
CA SER A 605 2.51 31.13 -58.04
C SER A 605 2.72 30.98 -56.53
N ASP A 606 2.78 32.08 -55.78
CA ASP A 606 3.04 32.04 -54.35
C ASP A 606 1.85 31.47 -53.55
N LEU A 607 0.62 31.81 -53.92
CA LEU A 607 -0.59 31.19 -53.35
C LEU A 607 -0.61 29.67 -53.61
N THR A 608 -0.21 29.25 -54.82
CA THR A 608 -0.14 27.83 -55.20
C THR A 608 0.98 27.10 -54.43
N LYS A 609 2.11 27.76 -54.16
CA LYS A 609 3.18 27.21 -53.29
C LYS A 609 2.71 27.05 -51.85
N VAL A 610 1.97 28.02 -51.31
CA VAL A 610 1.41 27.95 -49.94
C VAL A 610 0.38 26.82 -49.83
N MET A 611 -0.53 26.68 -50.80
CA MET A 611 -1.46 25.55 -50.89
C MET A 611 -0.74 24.19 -50.98
N ASN A 612 0.35 24.11 -51.75
CA ASN A 612 1.17 22.90 -51.83
C ASN A 612 1.93 22.59 -50.53
N LEU A 613 2.44 23.61 -49.84
CA LEU A 613 3.09 23.47 -48.54
C LEU A 613 2.11 22.99 -47.48
N LEU A 614 0.89 23.53 -47.46
CA LEU A 614 -0.18 23.09 -46.56
C LEU A 614 -0.64 21.67 -46.84
N SER A 615 -0.75 21.28 -48.12
CA SER A 615 -1.05 19.90 -48.50
C SER A 615 0.06 18.94 -48.07
N LYS A 616 1.33 19.35 -48.17
CA LYS A 616 2.48 18.57 -47.68
C LYS A 616 2.52 18.47 -46.15
N LEU A 617 2.15 19.54 -45.44
CA LEU A 617 2.06 19.56 -43.98
C LEU A 617 0.89 18.69 -43.47
N LYS A 618 -0.25 18.73 -44.17
CA LYS A 618 -1.41 17.89 -43.87
C LYS A 618 -1.13 16.39 -44.06
N ASN A 619 -0.28 16.04 -45.02
CA ASN A 619 0.10 14.66 -45.33
C ASN A 619 1.40 14.21 -44.64
N ASN A 620 1.90 14.95 -43.66
CA ASN A 620 3.15 14.64 -42.98
C ASN A 620 2.95 13.52 -41.94
N THR A 621 3.98 12.70 -41.70
CA THR A 621 3.91 11.46 -40.89
C THR A 621 3.45 11.70 -39.45
N LEU A 622 3.65 12.92 -38.94
CA LEU A 622 3.24 13.35 -37.60
C LEU A 622 1.74 13.62 -37.47
N VAL A 623 1.04 13.83 -38.59
CA VAL A 623 -0.34 14.29 -38.62
C VAL A 623 -1.29 13.18 -39.10
N ASP A 624 -0.84 12.21 -39.90
CA ASP A 624 -1.72 11.17 -40.43
C ASP A 624 -1.85 9.93 -39.50
N PRO A 625 -3.05 9.66 -38.91
CA PRO A 625 -3.27 8.54 -37.99
C PRO A 625 -3.03 7.15 -38.61
N HIS A 626 -3.06 7.02 -39.94
CA HIS A 626 -2.82 5.74 -40.60
C HIS A 626 -1.33 5.37 -40.71
N ARG A 627 -0.40 6.32 -40.55
CA ARG A 627 1.05 6.02 -40.47
C ARG A 627 1.58 5.86 -39.04
N ILE A 628 0.99 6.57 -38.08
CA ILE A 628 1.40 6.56 -36.66
C ILE A 628 1.27 5.16 -36.02
N SER A 629 0.28 4.36 -36.43
CA SER A 629 0.04 3.03 -35.84
C SER A 629 1.06 1.96 -36.24
N SER A 630 1.85 2.19 -37.30
CA SER A 630 2.80 1.20 -37.82
C SER A 630 4.21 1.37 -37.28
N GLU A 631 4.64 2.59 -36.93
CA GLU A 631 6.04 2.87 -36.51
C GLU A 631 6.26 2.87 -34.99
N LEU A 632 5.21 3.02 -34.16
CA LEU A 632 5.36 3.04 -32.70
C LEU A 632 5.38 1.66 -32.02
N LYS A 633 5.18 0.56 -32.77
CA LYS A 633 5.22 -0.81 -32.19
C LYS A 633 6.63 -1.31 -31.89
N ASP A 634 7.66 -0.69 -32.47
CA ASP A 634 9.05 -1.16 -32.36
C ASP A 634 9.93 -0.27 -31.46
N PHE A 635 9.34 0.68 -30.74
CA PHE A 635 10.08 1.59 -29.87
C PHE A 635 10.37 0.96 -28.49
N TYR A 636 11.43 0.15 -28.41
CA TYR A 636 11.98 -0.35 -27.15
C TYR A 636 13.12 0.56 -26.66
N PRO A 637 12.93 1.35 -25.58
CA PRO A 637 14.02 2.10 -25.00
C PRO A 637 14.93 1.15 -24.22
N CYS A 638 16.09 0.83 -24.80
CA CYS A 638 17.19 0.16 -24.10
C CYS A 638 17.72 1.08 -22.99
N SER A 639 17.91 0.52 -21.79
CA SER A 639 18.31 1.22 -20.57
C SER A 639 19.78 1.70 -20.54
N CYS A 640 20.55 1.60 -21.65
CA CYS A 640 21.99 1.92 -21.65
C CYS A 640 22.47 2.82 -22.79
N CYS A 641 21.63 3.28 -23.72
CA CYS A 641 22.10 4.09 -24.85
C CYS A 641 21.28 5.38 -25.00
N SER A 642 21.97 6.50 -24.81
CA SER A 642 21.53 7.85 -25.15
C SER A 642 21.26 7.98 -26.66
N GLY A 643 20.01 7.71 -27.05
CA GLY A 643 19.36 8.29 -28.24
C GLY A 643 20.19 8.41 -29.52
N LYS A 644 20.84 7.33 -29.97
CA LYS A 644 21.31 7.23 -31.36
C LYS A 644 20.49 6.16 -32.08
N LEU A 645 19.77 6.60 -33.12
CA LEU A 645 19.17 5.72 -34.11
C LEU A 645 20.24 4.76 -34.62
N ILE A 646 19.94 3.46 -34.56
CA ILE A 646 20.59 2.48 -35.43
C ILE A 646 19.75 2.50 -36.70
N ASP A 647 20.29 3.08 -37.76
CA ASP A 647 19.79 2.84 -39.11
C ASP A 647 20.02 1.36 -39.43
N VAL A 648 18.94 0.67 -39.82
CA VAL A 648 19.00 -0.62 -40.53
C VAL A 648 18.50 -0.40 -41.94
#